data_AF-A0A9Y3QT52-F1
#
_entry.id   AF-A0A9Y3QT52-F1
#
_cell.length_a   1.000
_cell.length_b   1.000
_cell.length_c   1.000
_cell.angle_alpha   90.00
_cell.angle_beta   90.00
_cell.angle_gamma   90.00
#
_symmetry.space_group_name_H-M   'P 1'
#
loop_
_entity.id
_entity.type
_entity.pdbx_description
1 polymer ?
#
loop_
_entity_poly.entity_id
_entity_poly.type
_entity_poly.pdbx_seq_one_letter_code
_entity_poly.pdbx_strand_id
1 'polypeptide(L)'
;MSFISSPVGLSIPGRTVCSLISQCVSFAYINSLFLGFSSGFKMASNYASLVKEAVQLLDKFRASRQCLDDFTEDAMKDLQDMDMLQRKFILDVVSGCVEQKKLLDVVINTFFGQHVKSVSRGERSQFVVICYLATFLLDDLGLQCFSSIVKSLDIKKMHMFLGFFFSNLTTWIQDEWNNIYDAAFVEKQWIGPLLRWRPEIDILMDQLAVKISQGNLLKKAATKTTEPQEFALTEPKPRPLPMPELIPQQKKCKPVPSSTYKAPKEKQIIEENKQKNHQKAQELLYEANIKQFRCGNPQKSEHTKVYLDSRLKPNSFHSRGAPSSNKAVSYPIKLNNAAILRKEALYKRWVEEEVQRIERLVQGERDPSSFLQWQKEMREKDLQEQLPKIERRHLEACISEQEAALARKRIMERNQKAAQLKKEETAQLMQRYAEKRLQEEKEIKDLVQQVADGHKNSKAAKEKLQKLKQSIVKEVSEQNQELLRQALEEAEAEMSRKFEVIREIHCIESLPRMKFKKFDDTDTVGHELLGEMSLYETKERLAHLKNKQQAEQEEKRKLILEEKQKQKQQLMEKLDAINFHSSVLAQATAIRKEERKAEKELIQQVVAQDETVLALKKMLEEKKQERQKLKQTESKVKAPEETGGHTGTHSQASVTSWEELEQSLSRLVENFS
;
A
#
# COMPACT_ATOMS: atom_id res chain seq x y z
N MET A 1 -33.53 91.14 -9.13
CA MET A 1 -32.11 91.10 -8.77
C MET A 1 -31.76 89.71 -8.26
N SER A 2 -30.47 89.42 -8.27
CA SER A 2 -29.73 88.21 -7.91
C SER A 2 -30.09 87.50 -6.57
N PHE A 3 -29.73 86.21 -6.52
CA PHE A 3 -29.32 85.38 -5.36
C PHE A 3 -30.34 84.67 -4.44
N ILE A 4 -30.19 83.32 -4.41
CA ILE A 4 -30.11 82.42 -3.22
C ILE A 4 -31.44 82.13 -2.46
N SER A 5 -31.82 80.88 -2.11
CA SER A 5 -31.09 79.59 -2.09
C SER A 5 -31.95 78.34 -2.38
N SER A 6 -31.27 77.23 -2.71
CA SER A 6 -31.60 75.81 -2.41
C SER A 6 -32.89 75.16 -2.97
N PRO A 7 -32.77 74.35 -4.05
CA PRO A 7 -33.71 73.29 -4.39
C PRO A 7 -33.37 71.94 -3.71
N VAL A 8 -34.26 70.95 -3.82
CA VAL A 8 -34.10 69.58 -3.28
C VAL A 8 -33.05 68.79 -4.08
N GLY A 9 -32.10 68.15 -3.40
CA GLY A 9 -31.13 67.24 -4.00
C GLY A 9 -31.44 65.76 -3.71
N LEU A 10 -31.65 64.95 -4.75
CA LEU A 10 -31.61 63.49 -4.61
C LEU A 10 -30.16 63.01 -4.52
N SER A 11 -29.86 62.20 -3.51
CA SER A 11 -28.53 61.59 -3.35
C SER A 11 -28.44 60.29 -4.18
N ILE A 12 -27.64 60.31 -5.24
CA ILE A 12 -27.18 59.12 -5.95
C ILE A 12 -25.69 58.94 -5.62
N PRO A 13 -25.28 57.90 -4.88
CA PRO A 13 -23.88 57.70 -4.54
C PRO A 13 -23.09 57.26 -5.78
N GLY A 14 -22.09 58.05 -6.16
CA GLY A 14 -21.27 57.79 -7.34
C GLY A 14 -20.46 56.50 -7.22
N ARG A 15 -20.59 55.60 -8.21
CA ARG A 15 -19.62 54.51 -8.42
C ARG A 15 -18.41 55.04 -9.18
N THR A 16 -17.23 54.66 -8.71
CA THR A 16 -15.93 55.19 -9.14
C THR A 16 -15.58 54.80 -10.58
N VAL A 17 -15.16 55.79 -11.37
CA VAL A 17 -14.69 55.62 -12.76
C VAL A 17 -13.46 54.70 -12.87
N CYS A 18 -12.74 54.46 -11.78
CA CYS A 18 -11.55 53.61 -11.73
C CYS A 18 -11.76 52.15 -12.18
N SER A 19 -12.97 51.57 -12.08
CA SER A 19 -13.16 50.16 -12.47
C SER A 19 -13.02 49.94 -13.98
N LEU A 20 -13.53 50.88 -14.79
CA LEU A 20 -13.45 50.80 -16.26
C LEU A 20 -12.01 50.97 -16.74
N ILE A 21 -11.25 51.90 -16.15
CA ILE A 21 -9.83 52.07 -16.48
C ILE A 21 -9.04 50.80 -16.15
N SER A 22 -9.28 50.18 -14.99
CA SER A 22 -8.65 48.91 -14.62
C SER A 22 -8.96 47.78 -15.61
N GLN A 23 -10.22 47.67 -16.07
CA GLN A 23 -10.61 46.66 -17.07
C GLN A 23 -9.96 46.91 -18.43
N CYS A 24 -9.85 48.16 -18.88
CA CYS A 24 -9.15 48.50 -20.12
C CYS A 24 -7.64 48.22 -20.06
N VAL A 25 -6.99 48.45 -18.92
CA VAL A 25 -5.56 48.13 -18.74
C VAL A 25 -5.31 46.63 -18.80
N SER A 26 -6.14 45.81 -18.15
CA SER A 26 -6.07 44.34 -18.28
C SER A 26 -6.26 43.88 -19.74
N PHE A 27 -7.18 44.52 -20.48
CA PHE A 27 -7.45 44.17 -21.89
C PHE A 27 -6.27 44.47 -22.83
N ALA A 28 -5.49 45.52 -22.54
CA ALA A 28 -4.23 45.80 -23.23
C ALA A 28 -3.13 44.77 -22.88
N TYR A 29 -3.03 44.39 -21.60
CA TYR A 29 -2.00 43.47 -21.13
C TYR A 29 -2.16 42.05 -21.70
N ILE A 30 -3.40 41.53 -21.77
CA ILE A 30 -3.71 40.22 -22.38
C ILE A 30 -3.26 40.18 -23.85
N ASN A 31 -3.55 41.23 -24.63
CA ASN A 31 -3.11 41.31 -26.03
C ASN A 31 -1.58 41.45 -26.15
N SER A 32 -0.91 42.14 -25.23
CA SER A 32 0.56 42.27 -25.24
C SER A 32 1.28 40.95 -24.93
N LEU A 33 0.69 40.10 -24.08
CA LEU A 33 1.19 38.75 -23.79
C LEU A 33 0.99 37.81 -24.99
N PHE A 34 -0.19 37.83 -25.62
CA PHE A 34 -0.48 37.00 -26.80
C PHE A 34 0.38 37.36 -28.02
N LEU A 35 0.68 38.65 -28.25
CA LEU A 35 1.53 39.08 -29.37
C LEU A 35 3.00 38.62 -29.24
N GLY A 36 3.41 38.09 -28.08
CA GLY A 36 4.74 37.51 -27.87
C GLY A 36 4.95 36.09 -28.43
N PHE A 37 3.88 35.38 -28.84
CA PHE A 37 3.98 33.95 -29.22
C PHE A 37 4.29 33.68 -30.71
N SER A 38 4.49 34.72 -31.53
CA SER A 38 4.74 34.59 -32.98
C SER A 38 6.18 34.18 -33.36
N SER A 39 6.67 33.07 -32.78
CA SER A 39 7.88 32.39 -33.23
C SER A 39 7.76 30.88 -33.00
N GLY A 40 7.92 30.07 -34.05
CA GLY A 40 7.53 28.65 -34.05
C GLY A 40 8.24 27.79 -32.99
N PHE A 41 7.51 27.41 -31.94
CA PHE A 41 8.02 26.59 -30.83
C PHE A 41 8.38 25.16 -31.26
N LYS A 42 9.67 24.91 -31.50
CA LYS A 42 10.27 23.57 -31.48
C LYS A 42 11.07 23.34 -30.20
N MET A 43 10.40 23.32 -29.04
CA MET A 43 11.03 22.79 -27.82
C MET A 43 11.17 21.27 -27.92
N ALA A 44 12.40 20.78 -27.74
CA ALA A 44 12.69 19.37 -27.60
C ALA A 44 12.56 18.93 -26.13
N SER A 45 11.97 17.74 -25.93
CA SER A 45 11.79 17.02 -24.65
C SER A 45 10.71 17.53 -23.67
N ASN A 46 9.82 16.59 -23.31
CA ASN A 46 8.96 16.56 -22.11
C ASN A 46 8.25 17.84 -21.61
N TYR A 47 7.28 18.34 -22.38
CA TYR A 47 6.14 19.11 -21.81
C TYR A 47 5.46 18.37 -20.63
N ALA A 48 5.53 17.04 -20.61
CA ALA A 48 5.03 16.18 -19.53
C ALA A 48 5.63 16.45 -18.13
N SER A 49 6.87 16.94 -18.04
CA SER A 49 7.46 17.38 -16.76
C SER A 49 7.12 18.84 -16.45
N LEU A 50 7.14 19.72 -17.46
CA LEU A 50 6.76 21.13 -17.29
C LEU A 50 5.34 21.27 -16.72
N VAL A 51 4.38 20.49 -17.22
CA VAL A 51 2.99 20.46 -16.70
C VAL A 51 2.93 19.92 -15.27
N LYS A 52 3.81 19.00 -14.86
CA LYS A 52 3.85 18.49 -13.47
C LYS A 52 4.41 19.53 -12.49
N GLU A 53 5.36 20.35 -12.91
CA GLU A 53 5.84 21.47 -12.09
C GLU A 53 4.80 22.60 -12.01
N ALA A 54 4.12 22.93 -13.12
CA ALA A 54 3.01 23.89 -13.12
C ALA A 54 1.88 23.47 -12.16
N VAL A 55 1.52 22.17 -12.13
CA VAL A 55 0.52 21.63 -11.19
C VAL A 55 1.01 21.74 -9.73
N GLN A 56 2.26 21.38 -9.44
CA GLN A 56 2.83 21.51 -8.09
C GLN A 56 2.88 22.96 -7.59
N LEU A 57 3.19 23.93 -8.47
CA LEU A 57 3.15 25.35 -8.13
C LEU A 57 1.72 25.83 -7.89
N LEU A 58 0.75 25.42 -8.72
CA LEU A 58 -0.66 25.76 -8.51
C LEU A 58 -1.22 25.14 -7.21
N ASP A 59 -0.74 23.95 -6.81
CA ASP A 59 -1.07 23.32 -5.52
C ASP A 59 -0.43 24.01 -4.32
N LYS A 60 0.76 24.62 -4.47
CA LYS A 60 1.37 25.52 -3.46
C LYS A 60 0.58 26.82 -3.31
N PHE A 61 0.11 27.42 -4.41
CA PHE A 61 -0.49 28.76 -4.43
C PHE A 61 -1.73 28.90 -3.53
N ARG A 62 -1.82 30.01 -2.79
CA ARG A 62 -2.96 30.32 -1.91
C ARG A 62 -3.37 31.79 -2.06
N ALA A 63 -4.34 32.04 -2.94
CA ALA A 63 -4.94 33.36 -3.23
C ALA A 63 -5.54 34.13 -2.02
N SER A 64 -5.52 33.56 -0.81
CA SER A 64 -5.89 34.22 0.45
C SER A 64 -4.69 34.57 1.33
N ARG A 65 -3.45 34.44 0.83
CA ARG A 65 -2.19 34.64 1.59
C ARG A 65 -1.08 35.41 0.86
N GLN A 66 -1.04 35.38 -0.47
CA GLN A 66 0.01 36.00 -1.30
C GLN A 66 -0.63 36.62 -2.55
N CYS A 67 -0.03 37.69 -3.12
CA CYS A 67 -0.40 38.16 -4.45
C CYS A 67 0.02 37.13 -5.52
N LEU A 68 -0.48 37.28 -6.74
CA LEU A 68 0.00 36.50 -7.87
C LEU A 68 1.44 36.89 -8.23
N ASP A 69 1.71 38.20 -8.29
CA ASP A 69 3.01 38.75 -8.70
C ASP A 69 4.12 38.29 -7.74
N ASP A 70 3.97 38.53 -6.43
CA ASP A 70 4.87 38.06 -5.37
C ASP A 70 5.17 36.56 -5.50
N PHE A 71 4.12 35.75 -5.76
CA PHE A 71 4.23 34.30 -5.88
C PHE A 71 4.96 33.89 -7.16
N THR A 72 4.77 34.60 -8.28
CA THR A 72 5.54 34.34 -9.49
C THR A 72 7.01 34.73 -9.35
N GLU A 73 7.35 35.82 -8.65
CA GLU A 73 8.75 36.15 -8.35
C GLU A 73 9.42 35.09 -7.46
N ASP A 74 8.72 34.59 -6.43
CA ASP A 74 9.25 33.51 -5.59
C ASP A 74 9.37 32.19 -6.38
N ALA A 75 8.39 31.86 -7.23
CA ALA A 75 8.49 30.71 -8.12
C ALA A 75 9.62 30.83 -9.16
N MET A 76 9.95 32.04 -9.63
CA MET A 76 11.13 32.30 -10.47
C MET A 76 12.45 32.03 -9.75
N LYS A 77 12.49 32.16 -8.42
CA LYS A 77 13.65 31.82 -7.57
C LYS A 77 13.74 30.30 -7.35
N ASP A 78 12.62 29.64 -7.06
CA ASP A 78 12.52 28.18 -6.91
C ASP A 78 12.94 27.42 -8.20
N LEU A 79 12.69 27.98 -9.39
CA LEU A 79 12.93 27.32 -10.69
C LEU A 79 14.29 27.65 -11.34
N GLN A 80 15.29 28.16 -10.59
CA GLN A 80 16.53 28.69 -11.17
C GLN A 80 17.36 27.71 -12.03
N ASP A 81 17.24 26.40 -11.82
CA ASP A 81 17.98 25.36 -12.54
C ASP A 81 17.40 25.01 -13.93
N MET A 82 16.18 25.45 -14.24
CA MET A 82 15.48 25.13 -15.50
C MET A 82 15.84 26.09 -16.64
N ASP A 83 15.60 25.73 -17.90
CA ASP A 83 15.76 26.67 -19.03
C ASP A 83 14.81 27.89 -18.92
N MET A 84 15.23 29.04 -19.46
CA MET A 84 14.45 30.29 -19.40
C MET A 84 13.08 30.17 -20.11
N LEU A 85 13.02 29.50 -21.27
CA LEU A 85 11.76 29.32 -22.00
C LEU A 85 10.83 28.33 -21.27
N GLN A 86 11.42 27.29 -20.67
CA GLN A 86 10.70 26.32 -19.84
C GLN A 86 10.13 26.96 -18.55
N ARG A 87 10.92 27.80 -17.87
CA ARG A 87 10.45 28.63 -16.74
C ARG A 87 9.29 29.52 -17.13
N LYS A 88 9.44 30.29 -18.22
CA LYS A 88 8.40 31.20 -18.69
C LYS A 88 7.11 30.45 -18.99
N PHE A 89 7.18 29.34 -19.73
CA PHE A 89 6.00 28.51 -20.01
C PHE A 89 5.29 28.01 -18.75
N ILE A 90 6.03 27.57 -17.72
CA ILE A 90 5.43 27.14 -16.45
C ILE A 90 4.70 28.30 -15.77
N LEU A 91 5.31 29.48 -15.72
CA LEU A 91 4.76 30.67 -15.06
C LEU A 91 3.57 31.25 -15.82
N ASP A 92 3.65 31.35 -17.15
CA ASP A 92 2.56 31.78 -18.05
C ASP A 92 1.32 30.86 -17.93
N VAL A 93 1.53 29.55 -17.73
CA VAL A 93 0.45 28.58 -17.49
C VAL A 93 -0.15 28.74 -16.09
N VAL A 94 0.67 28.94 -15.05
CA VAL A 94 0.19 29.09 -13.68
C VAL A 94 -0.55 30.42 -13.48
N SER A 95 -0.05 31.53 -14.03
CA SER A 95 -0.72 32.83 -13.97
C SER A 95 -2.06 32.80 -14.70
N GLY A 96 -2.09 32.31 -15.94
CA GLY A 96 -3.33 32.17 -16.71
C GLY A 96 -4.39 31.28 -16.04
N CYS A 97 -3.97 30.20 -15.36
CA CYS A 97 -4.86 29.37 -14.54
C CYS A 97 -5.46 30.12 -13.33
N VAL A 98 -4.75 31.11 -12.77
CA VAL A 98 -5.22 31.94 -11.64
C VAL A 98 -6.10 33.09 -12.12
N GLU A 99 -5.75 33.74 -13.24
CA GLU A 99 -6.54 34.81 -13.85
C GLU A 99 -7.89 34.29 -14.37
N GLN A 100 -7.86 33.26 -15.22
CA GLN A 100 -9.07 32.67 -15.81
C GLN A 100 -9.78 31.69 -14.89
N LYS A 101 -9.40 31.67 -13.60
CA LYS A 101 -9.98 30.78 -12.58
C LYS A 101 -11.50 30.80 -12.55
N LYS A 102 -12.18 31.93 -12.77
CA LYS A 102 -13.66 31.98 -12.81
C LYS A 102 -14.23 31.10 -13.91
N LEU A 103 -13.65 31.14 -15.10
CA LEU A 103 -14.06 30.37 -16.27
C LEU A 103 -13.76 28.86 -16.09
N LEU A 104 -12.59 28.56 -15.53
CA LEU A 104 -12.12 27.19 -15.28
C LEU A 104 -12.89 26.54 -14.12
N ASP A 105 -13.15 27.26 -13.02
CA ASP A 105 -13.89 26.74 -11.86
C ASP A 105 -15.32 26.31 -12.24
N VAL A 106 -15.97 26.93 -13.24
CA VAL A 106 -17.27 26.49 -13.79
C VAL A 106 -17.19 25.04 -14.31
N VAL A 107 -16.26 24.77 -15.23
CA VAL A 107 -16.05 23.43 -15.82
C VAL A 107 -15.60 22.42 -14.78
N ILE A 108 -14.68 22.83 -13.89
CA ILE A 108 -14.05 21.93 -12.93
C ILE A 108 -14.98 21.59 -11.77
N ASN A 109 -15.82 22.53 -11.29
CA ASN A 109 -16.76 22.24 -10.20
C ASN A 109 -17.85 21.24 -10.61
N THR A 110 -18.40 21.35 -11.82
CA THR A 110 -19.42 20.40 -12.29
C THR A 110 -18.81 19.04 -12.63
N PHE A 111 -17.61 18.99 -13.23
CA PHE A 111 -16.87 17.74 -13.45
C PHE A 111 -16.65 16.97 -12.13
N PHE A 112 -16.13 17.66 -11.10
CA PHE A 112 -15.96 17.07 -9.77
C PHE A 112 -17.29 16.71 -9.09
N GLY A 113 -18.38 17.44 -9.37
CA GLY A 113 -19.72 17.14 -8.87
C GLY A 113 -20.33 15.87 -9.49
N GLN A 114 -20.07 15.59 -10.77
CA GLN A 114 -20.53 14.37 -11.43
C GLN A 114 -19.62 13.16 -11.12
N HIS A 115 -18.31 13.37 -11.04
CA HIS A 115 -17.30 12.29 -10.93
C HIS A 115 -16.67 12.13 -9.53
N VAL A 116 -17.37 12.53 -8.46
CA VAL A 116 -16.93 12.46 -7.04
C VAL A 116 -16.29 11.13 -6.64
N LYS A 117 -16.76 10.01 -7.21
CA LYS A 117 -16.29 8.65 -6.90
C LYS A 117 -15.00 8.23 -7.63
N SER A 118 -14.57 8.99 -8.65
CA SER A 118 -13.52 8.58 -9.59
C SER A 118 -12.32 9.52 -9.64
N VAL A 119 -12.43 10.73 -9.07
CA VAL A 119 -11.42 11.78 -9.14
C VAL A 119 -11.10 12.30 -7.74
N SER A 120 -9.81 12.41 -7.39
CA SER A 120 -9.40 12.90 -6.07
C SER A 120 -9.42 14.43 -6.01
N ARG A 121 -9.86 15.01 -4.89
CA ARG A 121 -9.78 16.47 -4.68
C ARG A 121 -8.35 17.02 -4.76
N GLY A 122 -7.34 16.20 -4.45
CA GLY A 122 -5.93 16.55 -4.59
C GLY A 122 -5.44 16.59 -6.03
N GLU A 123 -6.26 16.19 -7.01
CA GLU A 123 -5.91 16.22 -8.44
C GLU A 123 -6.52 17.45 -9.14
N ARG A 124 -7.25 18.33 -8.42
CA ARG A 124 -7.97 19.48 -9.00
C ARG A 124 -7.06 20.35 -9.87
N SER A 125 -5.88 20.69 -9.39
CA SER A 125 -4.91 21.53 -10.09
C SER A 125 -4.45 20.93 -11.42
N GLN A 126 -4.37 19.60 -11.52
CA GLN A 126 -4.10 18.89 -12.78
C GLN A 126 -5.20 19.12 -13.81
N PHE A 127 -6.48 19.03 -13.42
CA PHE A 127 -7.59 19.27 -14.34
C PHE A 127 -7.75 20.76 -14.68
N VAL A 128 -7.46 21.68 -13.74
CA VAL A 128 -7.44 23.13 -14.02
C VAL A 128 -6.39 23.45 -15.09
N VAL A 129 -5.15 22.96 -14.94
CA VAL A 129 -4.06 23.17 -15.92
C VAL A 129 -4.40 22.52 -17.27
N ILE A 130 -4.95 21.30 -17.29
CA ILE A 130 -5.33 20.63 -18.55
C ILE A 130 -6.52 21.32 -19.23
N CYS A 131 -7.47 21.88 -18.46
CA CYS A 131 -8.55 22.70 -18.98
C CYS A 131 -8.00 23.98 -19.62
N TYR A 132 -7.13 24.71 -18.91
CA TYR A 132 -6.48 25.92 -19.43
C TYR A 132 -5.67 25.65 -20.72
N LEU A 133 -4.88 24.58 -20.73
CA LEU A 133 -4.12 24.16 -21.91
C LEU A 133 -5.03 23.79 -23.10
N ALA A 134 -6.20 23.19 -22.84
CA ALA A 134 -7.17 22.87 -23.89
C ALA A 134 -7.92 24.12 -24.40
N THR A 135 -8.24 25.09 -23.54
CA THR A 135 -9.05 26.26 -23.90
C THR A 135 -8.29 27.44 -24.46
N PHE A 136 -7.05 27.69 -24.01
CA PHE A 136 -6.30 28.90 -24.36
C PHE A 136 -5.00 28.65 -25.14
N LEU A 137 -4.42 27.46 -25.04
CA LEU A 137 -3.09 27.16 -25.62
C LEU A 137 -3.09 25.99 -26.62
N LEU A 138 -4.27 25.46 -26.99
CA LEU A 138 -4.35 24.29 -27.89
C LEU A 138 -3.91 24.61 -29.32
N ASP A 139 -4.20 25.82 -29.82
CA ASP A 139 -3.70 26.28 -31.13
C ASP A 139 -2.17 26.52 -31.12
N ASP A 140 -1.63 27.20 -30.10
CA ASP A 140 -0.19 27.53 -30.00
C ASP A 140 0.71 26.32 -29.70
N LEU A 141 0.26 25.44 -28.79
CA LEU A 141 1.00 24.24 -28.37
C LEU A 141 0.79 23.07 -29.36
N GLY A 142 -0.34 23.06 -30.06
CA GLY A 142 -0.69 22.09 -31.09
C GLY A 142 -1.06 20.70 -30.56
N LEU A 143 -1.94 20.02 -31.29
CA LEU A 143 -2.47 18.71 -30.94
C LEU A 143 -1.39 17.67 -30.59
N GLN A 144 -0.24 17.66 -31.27
CA GLN A 144 0.80 16.64 -31.03
C GLN A 144 1.44 16.77 -29.63
N CYS A 145 1.77 17.98 -29.19
CA CYS A 145 2.28 18.21 -27.83
C CYS A 145 1.18 18.00 -26.80
N PHE A 146 -0.06 18.43 -27.07
CA PHE A 146 -1.21 18.20 -26.19
C PHE A 146 -1.49 16.70 -25.99
N SER A 147 -1.52 15.94 -27.08
CA SER A 147 -1.57 14.47 -27.13
C SER A 147 -0.46 13.85 -26.27
N SER A 148 0.77 14.36 -26.35
CA SER A 148 1.89 13.88 -25.54
C SER A 148 1.69 14.16 -24.05
N ILE A 149 1.21 15.35 -23.68
CA ILE A 149 0.89 15.72 -22.29
C ILE A 149 -0.20 14.79 -21.76
N VAL A 150 -1.33 14.69 -22.46
CA VAL A 150 -2.49 13.85 -22.10
C VAL A 150 -2.08 12.38 -21.93
N LYS A 151 -1.25 11.84 -22.84
CA LYS A 151 -0.76 10.45 -22.79
C LYS A 151 0.31 10.20 -21.70
N SER A 152 0.86 11.25 -21.08
CA SER A 152 1.83 11.17 -19.98
C SER A 152 1.19 11.22 -18.57
N LEU A 153 -0.11 11.50 -18.52
CA LEU A 153 -0.95 11.57 -17.33
C LEU A 153 -1.83 10.31 -17.22
N ASP A 154 -2.73 10.26 -16.25
CA ASP A 154 -3.67 9.14 -16.09
C ASP A 154 -4.64 9.07 -17.27
N ILE A 155 -4.36 8.16 -18.21
CA ILE A 155 -5.13 7.92 -19.44
C ILE A 155 -6.64 7.74 -19.15
N LYS A 156 -7.03 7.07 -18.06
CA LYS A 156 -8.44 6.83 -17.73
C LYS A 156 -9.12 8.12 -17.28
N LYS A 157 -8.44 8.93 -16.47
CA LYS A 157 -8.96 10.22 -15.98
C LYS A 157 -8.97 11.29 -17.07
N MET A 158 -7.94 11.34 -17.92
CA MET A 158 -7.89 12.30 -19.04
C MET A 158 -8.97 11.99 -20.09
N HIS A 159 -9.20 10.71 -20.42
CA HIS A 159 -10.33 10.31 -21.26
C HIS A 159 -11.67 10.73 -20.64
N MET A 160 -11.86 10.48 -19.34
CA MET A 160 -13.09 10.89 -18.63
C MET A 160 -13.30 12.42 -18.67
N PHE A 161 -12.24 13.21 -18.45
CA PHE A 161 -12.32 14.67 -18.45
C PHE A 161 -12.52 15.27 -19.85
N LEU A 162 -11.76 14.82 -20.86
CA LEU A 162 -11.89 15.32 -22.23
C LEU A 162 -13.26 14.95 -22.83
N GLY A 163 -13.72 13.72 -22.61
CA GLY A 163 -15.06 13.28 -22.99
C GLY A 163 -16.16 14.11 -22.32
N PHE A 164 -16.03 14.42 -21.03
CA PHE A 164 -16.93 15.35 -20.33
C PHE A 164 -16.88 16.75 -20.96
N PHE A 165 -15.70 17.33 -21.15
CA PHE A 165 -15.55 18.71 -21.60
C PHE A 165 -16.10 18.92 -23.02
N PHE A 166 -15.64 18.13 -24.01
CA PHE A 166 -16.05 18.28 -25.42
C PHE A 166 -17.46 17.77 -25.73
N SER A 167 -18.10 17.02 -24.83
CA SER A 167 -19.53 16.67 -24.95
C SER A 167 -20.45 17.77 -24.41
N ASN A 168 -19.99 18.55 -23.43
CA ASN A 168 -20.80 19.60 -22.77
C ASN A 168 -20.54 21.01 -23.35
N LEU A 169 -19.48 21.19 -24.14
CA LEU A 169 -18.98 22.48 -24.64
C LEU A 169 -20.08 23.40 -25.21
N THR A 170 -20.85 22.93 -26.19
CA THR A 170 -21.93 23.69 -26.87
C THR A 170 -23.30 23.52 -26.19
N THR A 171 -23.30 23.20 -24.91
CA THR A 171 -24.50 23.18 -24.08
C THR A 171 -24.24 24.11 -22.89
N TRP A 172 -24.43 23.64 -21.65
CA TRP A 172 -24.36 24.47 -20.45
C TRP A 172 -22.99 25.15 -20.22
N ILE A 173 -21.88 24.64 -20.79
CA ILE A 173 -20.57 25.30 -20.68
C ILE A 173 -20.58 26.64 -21.42
N GLN A 174 -21.09 26.69 -22.66
CA GLN A 174 -21.24 27.92 -23.42
C GLN A 174 -22.19 28.89 -22.70
N ASP A 175 -23.32 28.40 -22.18
CA ASP A 175 -24.29 29.23 -21.44
C ASP A 175 -23.66 29.88 -20.18
N GLU A 176 -22.93 29.10 -19.37
CA GLU A 176 -22.27 29.63 -18.17
C GLU A 176 -21.05 30.50 -18.47
N TRP A 177 -20.42 30.34 -19.65
CA TRP A 177 -19.38 31.26 -20.11
C TRP A 177 -19.97 32.59 -20.62
N ASN A 178 -21.13 32.54 -21.30
CA ASN A 178 -21.91 33.71 -21.71
C ASN A 178 -22.46 34.51 -20.49
N ASN A 179 -22.62 33.88 -19.33
CA ASN A 179 -22.93 34.56 -18.07
C ASN A 179 -21.76 35.38 -17.49
N ILE A 180 -20.53 35.15 -17.94
CA ILE A 180 -19.30 35.77 -17.40
C ILE A 180 -18.69 36.77 -18.42
N TYR A 181 -18.78 36.46 -19.71
CA TYR A 181 -18.21 37.22 -20.83
C TYR A 181 -19.24 37.39 -21.96
N ASP A 182 -19.05 38.38 -22.83
CA ASP A 182 -19.94 38.63 -23.97
C ASP A 182 -20.06 37.39 -24.89
N ALA A 183 -21.28 37.00 -25.23
CA ALA A 183 -21.55 35.75 -25.96
C ALA A 183 -20.89 35.73 -27.34
N ALA A 184 -20.86 36.86 -28.05
CA ALA A 184 -20.19 36.97 -29.34
C ALA A 184 -18.65 36.84 -29.23
N PHE A 185 -18.07 37.18 -28.08
CA PHE A 185 -16.66 36.95 -27.78
C PHE A 185 -16.40 35.48 -27.43
N VAL A 186 -17.22 34.89 -26.53
CA VAL A 186 -17.12 33.48 -26.11
C VAL A 186 -17.23 32.53 -27.30
N GLU A 187 -18.24 32.73 -28.15
CA GLU A 187 -18.47 31.90 -29.34
C GLU A 187 -17.28 31.98 -30.32
N LYS A 188 -16.81 33.21 -30.61
CA LYS A 188 -15.76 33.44 -31.60
C LYS A 188 -14.36 33.04 -31.14
N GLN A 189 -14.02 33.28 -29.88
CA GLN A 189 -12.64 33.12 -29.36
C GLN A 189 -12.40 31.77 -28.68
N TRP A 190 -13.42 31.12 -28.11
CA TRP A 190 -13.25 29.87 -27.36
C TRP A 190 -14.03 28.72 -27.97
N ILE A 191 -15.34 28.86 -28.18
CA ILE A 191 -16.17 27.75 -28.70
C ILE A 191 -15.77 27.39 -30.14
N GLY A 192 -15.58 28.38 -31.02
CA GLY A 192 -15.17 28.17 -32.41
C GLY A 192 -13.85 27.38 -32.56
N PRO A 193 -12.74 27.82 -31.94
CA PRO A 193 -11.47 27.07 -31.97
C PRO A 193 -11.56 25.68 -31.34
N LEU A 194 -12.27 25.52 -30.21
CA LEU A 194 -12.46 24.22 -29.58
C LEU A 194 -13.29 23.26 -30.44
N LEU A 195 -14.33 23.75 -31.13
CA LEU A 195 -15.11 22.96 -32.09
C LEU A 195 -14.28 22.56 -33.32
N ARG A 196 -13.40 23.45 -33.79
CA ARG A 196 -12.47 23.15 -34.89
C ARG A 196 -11.55 21.97 -34.57
N TRP A 197 -11.04 21.88 -33.35
CA TRP A 197 -10.18 20.77 -32.88
C TRP A 197 -10.94 19.51 -32.46
N ARG A 198 -12.28 19.51 -32.48
CA ARG A 198 -13.09 18.39 -31.98
C ARG A 198 -12.82 17.06 -32.72
N PRO A 199 -12.72 16.99 -34.06
CA PRO A 199 -12.42 15.74 -34.76
C PRO A 199 -11.06 15.13 -34.37
N GLU A 200 -10.04 15.98 -34.21
CA GLU A 200 -8.71 15.58 -33.78
C GLU A 200 -8.66 15.10 -32.32
N ILE A 201 -9.47 15.72 -31.45
CA ILE A 201 -9.64 15.29 -30.06
C ILE A 201 -10.44 13.99 -29.97
N ASP A 202 -11.45 13.77 -30.82
CA ASP A 202 -12.18 12.51 -30.90
C ASP A 202 -11.24 11.36 -31.34
N ILE A 203 -10.36 11.60 -32.32
CA ILE A 203 -9.29 10.64 -32.70
C ILE A 203 -8.30 10.39 -31.54
N LEU A 204 -7.98 11.41 -30.73
CA LEU A 204 -7.16 11.25 -29.52
C LEU A 204 -7.91 10.40 -28.46
N MET A 205 -9.21 10.63 -28.29
CA MET A 205 -10.08 9.89 -27.37
C MET A 205 -10.15 8.40 -27.72
N ASP A 206 -10.35 8.05 -28.98
CA ASP A 206 -10.32 6.65 -29.45
C ASP A 206 -8.97 5.98 -29.16
N GLN A 207 -7.85 6.68 -29.39
CA GLN A 207 -6.52 6.17 -29.04
C GLN A 207 -6.34 5.95 -27.54
N LEU A 208 -6.99 6.74 -26.68
CA LEU A 208 -7.00 6.54 -25.24
C LEU A 208 -7.91 5.36 -24.86
N ALA A 209 -9.10 5.24 -25.43
CA ALA A 209 -10.04 4.12 -25.22
C ALA A 209 -9.43 2.76 -25.58
N VAL A 210 -8.73 2.68 -26.71
CA VAL A 210 -7.98 1.49 -27.15
C VAL A 210 -6.84 1.16 -26.18
N LYS A 211 -6.15 2.16 -25.60
CA LYS A 211 -5.15 1.92 -24.55
C LYS A 211 -5.77 1.49 -23.21
N ILE A 212 -6.94 2.01 -22.85
CA ILE A 212 -7.67 1.64 -21.62
C ILE A 212 -8.09 0.17 -21.65
N SER A 213 -8.62 -0.30 -22.79
CA SER A 213 -9.00 -1.71 -22.97
C SER A 213 -7.79 -2.64 -23.05
N GLN A 214 -6.72 -2.25 -23.77
CA GLN A 214 -5.48 -3.03 -23.83
C GLN A 214 -4.72 -3.08 -22.49
N GLY A 215 -4.83 -2.07 -21.63
CA GLY A 215 -4.12 -2.02 -20.33
C GLY A 215 -4.49 -3.13 -19.34
N ASN A 216 -5.68 -3.73 -19.48
CA ASN A 216 -6.08 -4.91 -18.70
C ASN A 216 -5.59 -6.23 -19.33
N LEU A 217 -5.15 -6.21 -20.59
CA LEU A 217 -4.60 -7.35 -21.32
C LEU A 217 -3.09 -7.22 -21.41
N LEU A 218 -2.40 -7.62 -20.33
CA LEU A 218 -0.99 -8.00 -20.43
C LEU A 218 -0.86 -9.08 -21.49
N LYS A 219 -0.37 -8.70 -22.68
CA LYS A 219 -0.09 -9.61 -23.78
C LYS A 219 1.05 -10.54 -23.39
N LYS A 220 0.73 -11.64 -22.68
CA LYS A 220 1.42 -12.90 -22.89
C LYS A 220 1.49 -13.09 -24.41
N ALA A 221 2.68 -13.24 -24.96
CA ALA A 221 2.83 -13.59 -26.37
C ALA A 221 1.95 -14.82 -26.64
N ALA A 222 1.12 -14.76 -27.67
CA ALA A 222 0.24 -15.87 -28.00
C ALA A 222 1.10 -17.07 -28.38
N THR A 223 1.26 -18.01 -27.45
CA THR A 223 1.90 -19.29 -27.71
C THR A 223 1.12 -19.93 -28.84
N LYS A 224 1.73 -20.09 -30.01
CA LYS A 224 1.07 -20.69 -31.17
C LYS A 224 0.61 -22.09 -30.76
N THR A 225 -0.70 -22.34 -30.78
CA THR A 225 -1.24 -23.69 -30.65
C THR A 225 -0.69 -24.51 -31.80
N THR A 226 -0.03 -25.62 -31.51
CA THR A 226 0.40 -26.57 -32.53
C THR A 226 -0.84 -27.28 -33.07
N GLU A 227 -1.32 -26.86 -34.23
CA GLU A 227 -2.38 -27.57 -34.94
C GLU A 227 -1.84 -28.93 -35.44
N PRO A 228 -2.52 -30.05 -35.18
CA PRO A 228 -2.10 -31.35 -35.71
C PRO A 228 -2.28 -31.39 -37.23
N GLN A 229 -1.16 -31.34 -37.97
CA GLN A 229 -1.16 -31.62 -39.40
C GLN A 229 -1.56 -33.10 -39.60
N GLU A 230 -2.73 -33.35 -40.19
CA GLU A 230 -3.14 -34.72 -40.52
C GLU A 230 -2.14 -35.36 -41.50
N PHE A 231 -1.80 -36.62 -41.24
CA PHE A 231 -0.82 -37.34 -42.05
C PHE A 231 -1.47 -37.84 -43.34
N ALA A 232 -0.85 -37.55 -44.49
CA ALA A 232 -1.30 -38.08 -45.76
C ALA A 232 -1.16 -39.61 -45.78
N LEU A 233 -2.29 -40.31 -45.73
CA LEU A 233 -2.37 -41.78 -45.87
C LEU A 233 -1.79 -42.20 -47.23
N THR A 234 -0.51 -42.56 -47.22
CA THR A 234 0.23 -43.03 -48.38
C THR A 234 0.39 -44.54 -48.26
N GLU A 235 -0.04 -45.29 -49.29
CA GLU A 235 0.00 -46.75 -49.23
C GLU A 235 1.43 -47.29 -49.05
N PRO A 236 1.65 -48.26 -48.15
CA PRO A 236 2.99 -48.74 -47.85
C PRO A 236 3.53 -49.62 -48.98
N LYS A 237 4.62 -49.19 -49.63
CA LYS A 237 5.39 -50.07 -50.52
C LYS A 237 5.86 -51.33 -49.76
N PRO A 238 5.87 -52.51 -50.40
CA PRO A 238 6.24 -53.76 -49.74
C PRO A 238 7.67 -53.71 -49.20
N ARG A 239 7.86 -54.23 -47.98
CA ARG A 239 9.16 -54.25 -47.30
C ARG A 239 10.01 -55.43 -47.79
N PRO A 240 11.28 -55.21 -48.18
CA PRO A 240 12.29 -56.27 -48.26
C PRO A 240 12.51 -56.92 -46.88
N LEU A 241 12.98 -58.16 -46.87
CA LEU A 241 13.38 -58.84 -45.63
C LEU A 241 14.63 -58.19 -45.02
N PRO A 242 14.73 -58.08 -43.68
CA PRO A 242 15.86 -57.44 -43.03
C PRO A 242 17.12 -58.32 -43.07
N MET A 243 18.23 -57.73 -43.49
CA MET A 243 19.58 -58.24 -43.19
C MET A 243 19.85 -58.10 -41.67
N PRO A 244 20.55 -59.03 -41.01
CA PRO A 244 20.82 -58.93 -39.57
C PRO A 244 21.54 -57.62 -39.21
N GLU A 245 21.01 -56.90 -38.22
CA GLU A 245 21.64 -55.67 -37.73
C GLU A 245 22.95 -56.00 -37.02
N LEU A 246 24.06 -55.50 -37.56
CA LEU A 246 25.29 -55.34 -36.79
C LEU A 246 25.01 -54.34 -35.66
N ILE A 247 25.19 -54.79 -34.41
CA ILE A 247 24.94 -53.98 -33.20
C ILE A 247 25.59 -52.60 -33.38
N PRO A 248 24.82 -51.50 -33.40
CA PRO A 248 25.38 -50.18 -33.65
C PRO A 248 26.40 -49.83 -32.56
N GLN A 249 27.69 -49.76 -32.93
CA GLN A 249 28.72 -49.29 -32.01
C GLN A 249 28.35 -47.87 -31.59
N GLN A 250 28.01 -47.70 -30.31
CA GLN A 250 27.57 -46.43 -29.76
C GLN A 250 28.68 -45.39 -30.00
N LYS A 251 28.40 -44.40 -30.85
CA LYS A 251 29.29 -43.24 -31.02
C LYS A 251 29.46 -42.62 -29.63
N LYS A 252 30.68 -42.73 -29.08
CA LYS A 252 31.01 -42.29 -27.71
C LYS A 252 30.34 -40.95 -27.42
N CYS A 253 29.50 -40.91 -26.39
CA CYS A 253 28.70 -39.74 -26.07
C CYS A 253 29.59 -38.49 -26.04
N LYS A 254 29.16 -37.43 -26.75
CA LYS A 254 29.85 -36.14 -26.65
C LYS A 254 29.95 -35.78 -25.16
N PRO A 255 31.13 -35.41 -24.65
CA PRO A 255 31.28 -35.10 -23.23
C PRO A 255 30.27 -34.04 -22.84
N VAL A 256 29.59 -34.25 -21.71
CA VAL A 256 28.51 -33.37 -21.25
C VAL A 256 29.06 -31.94 -21.17
N PRO A 257 28.42 -30.93 -21.81
CA PRO A 257 28.95 -29.58 -21.86
C PRO A 257 29.29 -29.06 -20.46
N SER A 258 30.46 -28.43 -20.30
CA SER A 258 30.94 -27.96 -18.99
C SER A 258 30.06 -26.87 -18.35
N SER A 259 29.09 -26.33 -19.09
CA SER A 259 27.98 -25.51 -18.57
C SER A 259 27.01 -26.30 -17.68
N THR A 260 26.83 -27.60 -17.90
CA THR A 260 25.89 -28.46 -17.15
C THR A 260 26.31 -28.63 -15.68
N TYR A 261 27.61 -28.56 -15.41
CA TYR A 261 28.19 -28.59 -14.07
C TYR A 261 28.38 -27.19 -13.45
N LYS A 262 27.99 -26.11 -14.15
CA LYS A 262 28.04 -24.74 -13.65
C LYS A 262 26.65 -24.30 -13.20
N ALA A 263 26.58 -23.61 -12.07
CA ALA A 263 25.32 -23.06 -11.58
C ALA A 263 24.74 -22.04 -12.59
N PRO A 264 23.42 -22.05 -12.85
CA PRO A 264 22.78 -21.03 -13.67
C PRO A 264 23.00 -19.62 -13.09
N LYS A 265 23.26 -18.63 -13.95
CA LYS A 265 23.53 -17.23 -13.55
C LYS A 265 22.36 -16.64 -12.74
N GLU A 266 21.16 -17.12 -13.02
CA GLU A 266 19.90 -16.80 -12.36
C GLU A 266 19.97 -17.11 -10.86
N LYS A 267 20.70 -18.14 -10.42
CA LYS A 267 20.90 -18.43 -8.99
C LYS A 267 21.75 -17.35 -8.31
N GLN A 268 22.86 -16.97 -8.95
CA GLN A 268 23.75 -15.91 -8.46
C GLN A 268 23.00 -14.57 -8.37
N ILE A 269 22.20 -14.24 -9.39
CA ILE A 269 21.34 -13.04 -9.41
C ILE A 269 20.28 -13.09 -8.30
N ILE A 270 19.70 -14.26 -8.00
CA ILE A 270 18.76 -14.42 -6.88
C ILE A 270 19.46 -14.25 -5.52
N GLU A 271 20.70 -14.72 -5.37
CA GLU A 271 21.49 -14.57 -4.14
C GLU A 271 21.97 -13.13 -3.93
N GLU A 272 22.43 -12.45 -4.98
CA GLU A 272 22.76 -11.03 -4.96
C GLU A 272 21.53 -10.16 -4.62
N ASN A 273 20.36 -10.47 -5.19
CA ASN A 273 19.11 -9.79 -4.85
C ASN A 273 18.64 -10.09 -3.41
N LYS A 274 18.87 -11.30 -2.88
CA LYS A 274 18.63 -11.59 -1.45
C LYS A 274 19.54 -10.76 -0.55
N GLN A 275 20.83 -10.64 -0.89
CA GLN A 275 21.79 -9.83 -0.15
C GLN A 275 21.42 -8.33 -0.17
N LYS A 276 21.10 -7.78 -1.35
CA LYS A 276 20.65 -6.38 -1.50
C LYS A 276 19.34 -6.10 -0.75
N ASN A 277 18.38 -7.03 -0.79
CA ASN A 277 17.15 -6.90 0.00
C ASN A 277 17.42 -7.02 1.51
N HIS A 278 18.39 -7.82 1.94
CA HIS A 278 18.78 -7.93 3.35
C HIS A 278 19.47 -6.64 3.85
N GLN A 279 20.42 -6.09 3.08
CA GLN A 279 21.04 -4.79 3.35
C GLN A 279 19.98 -3.69 3.45
N LYS A 280 19.10 -3.58 2.46
CA LYS A 280 18.02 -2.58 2.44
C LYS A 280 17.03 -2.75 3.61
N ALA A 281 16.80 -3.98 4.07
CA ALA A 281 15.98 -4.22 5.26
C ALA A 281 16.70 -3.81 6.56
N GLN A 282 18.03 -4.00 6.65
CA GLN A 282 18.84 -3.49 7.77
C GLN A 282 18.89 -1.95 7.78
N GLU A 283 19.07 -1.31 6.62
CA GLU A 283 19.03 0.16 6.45
C GLU A 283 17.67 0.73 6.91
N LEU A 284 16.56 0.16 6.44
CA LEU A 284 15.22 0.59 6.83
C LEU A 284 14.95 0.36 8.34
N LEU A 285 15.48 -0.71 8.92
CA LEU A 285 15.40 -0.95 10.37
C LEU A 285 16.24 0.07 11.16
N TYR A 286 17.42 0.43 10.68
CA TYR A 286 18.29 1.43 11.29
C TYR A 286 17.67 2.83 11.20
N GLU A 287 17.14 3.21 10.03
CA GLU A 287 16.35 4.44 9.87
C GLU A 287 15.12 4.47 10.78
N ALA A 288 14.36 3.37 10.88
CA ALA A 288 13.18 3.29 11.73
C ALA A 288 13.54 3.48 13.22
N ASN A 289 14.67 2.91 13.66
CA ASN A 289 15.18 3.10 15.02
C ASN A 289 15.66 4.54 15.28
N ILE A 290 16.32 5.20 14.32
CA ILE A 290 16.70 6.62 14.43
C ILE A 290 15.46 7.52 14.46
N LYS A 291 14.46 7.22 13.62
CA LYS A 291 13.20 7.98 13.50
C LYS A 291 12.20 7.64 14.62
N GLN A 292 12.54 6.76 15.56
CA GLN A 292 11.66 6.34 16.64
C GLN A 292 11.56 7.41 17.74
N PHE A 293 10.35 7.90 18.00
CA PHE A 293 10.09 8.79 19.13
C PHE A 293 10.47 8.13 20.47
N ARG A 294 10.94 8.93 21.45
CA ARG A 294 11.36 8.46 22.79
C ARG A 294 10.36 7.56 23.51
N CYS A 295 9.06 7.66 23.21
CA CYS A 295 8.00 6.84 23.79
C CYS A 295 7.91 5.41 23.22
N GLY A 296 8.57 5.11 22.10
CA GLY A 296 8.58 3.78 21.47
C GLY A 296 9.77 2.89 21.85
N ASN A 297 10.84 3.46 22.44
CA ASN A 297 12.07 2.71 22.71
C ASN A 297 11.86 1.71 23.88
N PRO A 298 12.11 0.39 23.69
CA PRO A 298 11.89 -0.62 24.72
C PRO A 298 12.77 -0.45 25.97
N GLN A 299 13.94 0.17 25.85
CA GLN A 299 14.88 0.34 26.96
C GLN A 299 14.47 1.52 27.87
N LYS A 300 13.68 1.19 28.90
CA LYS A 300 13.36 2.11 30.00
C LYS A 300 14.63 2.51 30.78
N SER A 301 14.71 3.77 31.20
CA SER A 301 15.79 4.26 32.07
C SER A 301 15.84 3.50 33.41
N GLU A 302 17.02 3.45 34.02
CA GLU A 302 17.26 2.67 35.25
C GLU A 302 16.36 3.13 36.42
N HIS A 303 16.18 4.43 36.57
CA HIS A 303 15.24 5.03 37.53
C HIS A 303 13.78 4.54 37.31
N THR A 304 13.40 4.22 36.06
CA THR A 304 12.07 3.66 35.75
C THR A 304 12.00 2.15 36.06
N LYS A 305 13.11 1.41 35.99
CA LYS A 305 13.18 0.00 36.39
C LYS A 305 12.98 -0.14 37.91
N VAL A 306 13.75 0.62 38.70
CA VAL A 306 13.65 0.66 40.18
C VAL A 306 12.24 1.06 40.65
N TYR A 307 11.57 1.98 39.95
CA TYR A 307 10.18 2.37 40.24
C TYR A 307 9.14 1.29 39.91
N LEU A 308 9.46 0.34 39.02
CA LEU A 308 8.56 -0.76 38.67
C LEU A 308 8.68 -1.93 39.65
N ASP A 309 9.90 -2.34 40.02
CA ASP A 309 10.11 -3.46 40.96
C ASP A 309 9.47 -3.18 42.33
N SER A 310 9.57 -1.94 42.83
CA SER A 310 8.91 -1.48 44.06
C SER A 310 7.36 -1.48 44.01
N ARG A 311 6.74 -1.76 42.85
CA ARG A 311 5.29 -1.91 42.68
C ARG A 311 4.81 -3.34 42.43
N LEU A 312 5.68 -4.33 42.31
CA LEU A 312 5.30 -5.72 41.98
C LEU A 312 4.75 -6.51 43.19
N LYS A 313 3.68 -6.00 43.81
CA LYS A 313 2.71 -6.82 44.55
C LYS A 313 1.52 -7.12 43.63
N PRO A 314 1.18 -8.39 43.35
CA PRO A 314 0.26 -8.76 42.27
C PRO A 314 -1.22 -8.60 42.66
N ASN A 315 -1.69 -7.35 42.78
CA ASN A 315 -3.12 -7.08 42.80
C ASN A 315 -3.70 -7.21 41.38
N SER A 316 -4.85 -7.87 41.27
CA SER A 316 -5.42 -8.38 40.02
C SER A 316 -5.57 -7.33 38.91
N PHE A 317 -5.04 -7.67 37.73
CA PHE A 317 -5.11 -6.86 36.51
C PHE A 317 -6.54 -6.78 35.95
N HIS A 318 -7.37 -5.96 36.60
CA HIS A 318 -8.56 -5.42 35.96
C HIS A 318 -8.11 -4.41 34.92
N SER A 319 -8.54 -4.60 33.67
CA SER A 319 -8.31 -3.63 32.60
C SER A 319 -8.89 -2.29 33.02
N ARG A 320 -8.03 -1.32 33.34
CA ARG A 320 -8.46 0.06 33.58
C ARG A 320 -8.99 0.61 32.27
N GLY A 321 -10.31 0.59 32.11
CA GLY A 321 -10.99 1.31 31.03
C GLY A 321 -10.56 2.78 31.02
N ALA A 322 -10.76 3.44 29.86
CA ALA A 322 -10.38 4.83 29.67
C ALA A 322 -10.79 5.69 30.88
N PRO A 323 -9.89 6.57 31.39
CA PRO A 323 -10.06 7.20 32.69
C PRO A 323 -11.41 7.92 32.75
N SER A 324 -12.28 7.46 33.65
CA SER A 324 -13.67 7.93 33.72
C SER A 324 -13.70 9.45 33.84
N SER A 325 -14.27 10.12 32.84
CA SER A 325 -14.45 11.58 32.84
C SER A 325 -15.36 12.06 33.98
N ASN A 326 -16.01 11.13 34.69
CA ASN A 326 -16.84 11.40 35.86
C ASN A 326 -16.00 11.70 37.13
N LYS A 327 -14.78 12.23 36.95
CA LYS A 327 -14.14 13.12 37.93
C LYS A 327 -14.19 14.56 37.44
N ALA A 328 -15.42 15.03 37.18
CA ALA A 328 -15.76 16.44 37.22
C ALA A 328 -15.68 16.94 38.67
N VAL A 329 -14.48 16.93 39.25
CA VAL A 329 -14.17 17.77 40.41
C VAL A 329 -14.22 19.19 39.86
N SER A 330 -15.36 19.85 40.07
CA SER A 330 -15.65 21.18 39.55
C SER A 330 -14.87 22.24 40.34
N TYR A 331 -13.54 22.17 40.26
CA TYR A 331 -12.70 23.35 40.49
C TYR A 331 -13.24 24.45 39.57
N PRO A 332 -13.73 25.58 40.10
CA PRO A 332 -14.27 26.64 39.26
C PRO A 332 -13.11 27.27 38.50
N ILE A 333 -12.87 26.80 37.27
CA ILE A 333 -11.90 27.39 36.35
C ILE A 333 -12.36 28.81 36.09
N LYS A 334 -11.75 29.76 36.78
CA LYS A 334 -12.11 31.18 36.76
C LYS A 334 -11.99 31.70 35.33
N LEU A 335 -13.12 31.78 34.64
CA LEU A 335 -13.18 32.19 33.26
C LEU A 335 -12.64 33.62 33.15
N ASN A 336 -11.70 33.84 32.22
CA ASN A 336 -11.22 35.17 31.86
C ASN A 336 -12.41 36.01 31.37
N ASN A 337 -12.46 37.31 31.70
CA ASN A 337 -13.54 38.23 31.34
C ASN A 337 -13.92 38.11 29.86
N ALA A 338 -12.93 38.06 28.95
CA ALA A 338 -13.15 37.90 27.51
C ALA A 338 -13.81 36.55 27.12
N ALA A 339 -13.60 35.48 27.91
CA ALA A 339 -14.26 34.19 27.69
C ALA A 339 -15.72 34.19 28.18
N ILE A 340 -16.02 34.92 29.27
CA ILE A 340 -17.39 35.14 29.76
C ILE A 340 -18.18 35.94 28.72
N LEU A 341 -17.65 37.08 28.25
CA LEU A 341 -18.29 37.92 27.24
C LEU A 341 -18.51 37.19 25.90
N ARG A 342 -17.59 36.31 25.48
CA ARG A 342 -17.80 35.45 24.30
C ARG A 342 -18.93 34.44 24.49
N LYS A 343 -19.03 33.81 25.67
CA LYS A 343 -20.14 32.89 26.00
C LYS A 343 -21.47 33.64 26.09
N GLU A 344 -21.49 34.83 26.69
CA GLU A 344 -22.66 35.71 26.74
C GLU A 344 -23.15 36.08 25.34
N ALA A 345 -22.24 36.46 24.42
CA ALA A 345 -22.60 36.81 23.05
C ALA A 345 -23.16 35.62 22.25
N LEU A 346 -22.67 34.39 22.49
CA LEU A 346 -23.24 33.17 21.91
C LEU A 346 -24.62 32.84 22.50
N TYR A 347 -24.79 32.99 23.82
CA TYR A 347 -26.08 32.79 24.49
C TYR A 347 -27.12 33.81 24.01
N LYS A 348 -26.75 35.09 23.88
CA LYS A 348 -27.62 36.15 23.36
C LYS A 348 -28.13 35.84 21.95
N ARG A 349 -27.23 35.45 21.03
CA ARG A 349 -27.64 34.98 19.69
C ARG A 349 -28.60 33.80 19.73
N TRP A 350 -28.37 32.81 20.60
CA TRP A 350 -29.30 31.68 20.73
C TRP A 350 -30.67 32.12 21.27
N VAL A 351 -30.72 33.06 22.21
CA VAL A 351 -31.98 33.67 22.69
C VAL A 351 -32.65 34.49 21.59
N GLU A 352 -31.89 35.26 20.80
CA GLU A 352 -32.39 36.05 19.66
C GLU A 352 -32.98 35.13 18.57
N GLU A 353 -32.31 34.03 18.23
CA GLU A 353 -32.78 32.99 17.30
C GLU A 353 -34.06 32.30 17.80
N GLU A 354 -34.16 32.01 19.10
CA GLU A 354 -35.32 31.37 19.72
C GLU A 354 -36.51 32.32 19.89
N VAL A 355 -36.26 33.61 20.19
CA VAL A 355 -37.30 34.66 20.16
C VAL A 355 -37.83 34.84 18.75
N GLN A 356 -36.97 34.94 17.72
CA GLN A 356 -37.41 35.00 16.33
C GLN A 356 -38.19 33.74 15.90
N ARG A 357 -37.85 32.56 16.44
CA ARG A 357 -38.64 31.33 16.21
C ARG A 357 -40.04 31.45 16.81
N ILE A 358 -40.19 31.99 18.02
CA ILE A 358 -41.48 32.23 18.66
C ILE A 358 -42.27 33.30 17.90
N GLU A 359 -41.63 34.40 17.48
CA GLU A 359 -42.27 35.47 16.69
C GLU A 359 -42.86 34.96 15.38
N ARG A 360 -42.15 34.10 14.64
CA ARG A 360 -42.70 33.49 13.40
C ARG A 360 -43.89 32.56 13.69
N LEU A 361 -43.87 31.79 14.77
CA LEU A 361 -45.04 30.99 15.18
C LEU A 361 -46.24 31.88 15.53
N VAL A 362 -46.02 33.03 16.19
CA VAL A 362 -47.08 34.03 16.46
C VAL A 362 -47.60 34.69 15.16
N GLN A 363 -46.76 34.83 14.14
CA GLN A 363 -47.15 35.27 12.79
C GLN A 363 -47.88 34.18 11.97
N GLY A 364 -48.02 32.96 12.51
CA GLY A 364 -48.73 31.86 11.85
C GLY A 364 -47.84 30.86 11.09
N GLU A 365 -46.51 30.90 11.25
CA GLU A 365 -45.63 29.81 10.78
C GLU A 365 -46.01 28.51 11.51
N ARG A 366 -46.07 27.38 10.77
CA ARG A 366 -46.43 26.08 11.35
C ARG A 366 -45.19 25.35 11.87
N ASP A 367 -45.22 24.96 13.14
CA ASP A 367 -44.10 24.26 13.79
C ASP A 367 -43.73 22.93 13.07
N PRO A 368 -42.51 22.81 12.50
CA PRO A 368 -42.03 21.59 11.86
C PRO A 368 -41.72 20.46 12.85
N SER A 369 -41.72 20.70 14.16
CA SER A 369 -41.45 19.68 15.20
C SER A 369 -42.27 18.40 15.00
N SER A 370 -43.57 18.54 14.70
CA SER A 370 -44.47 17.41 14.42
C SER A 370 -44.04 16.55 13.21
N PHE A 371 -43.60 17.19 12.12
CA PHE A 371 -43.07 16.50 10.94
C PHE A 371 -41.70 15.87 11.22
N LEU A 372 -40.84 16.54 11.98
CA LEU A 372 -39.51 16.02 12.35
C LEU A 372 -39.62 14.82 13.33
N GLN A 373 -40.61 14.81 14.21
CA GLN A 373 -40.95 13.67 15.07
C GLN A 373 -41.42 12.48 14.23
N TRP A 374 -42.41 12.67 13.34
CA TRP A 374 -42.86 11.63 12.40
C TRP A 374 -41.69 11.09 11.55
N GLN A 375 -40.83 11.97 11.02
CA GLN A 375 -39.67 11.59 10.22
C GLN A 375 -38.58 10.87 11.05
N LYS A 376 -38.52 11.10 12.37
CA LYS A 376 -37.67 10.34 13.30
C LYS A 376 -38.26 8.94 13.51
N GLU A 377 -39.56 8.85 13.82
CA GLU A 377 -40.25 7.57 14.01
C GLU A 377 -40.19 6.66 12.77
N MET A 378 -40.37 7.21 11.55
CA MET A 378 -40.29 6.41 10.33
C MET A 378 -38.89 5.81 10.14
N ARG A 379 -37.82 6.59 10.37
CA ARG A 379 -36.44 6.06 10.36
C ARG A 379 -36.20 5.00 11.43
N GLU A 380 -36.80 5.17 12.61
CA GLU A 380 -36.69 4.19 13.70
C GLU A 380 -37.42 2.88 13.37
N LYS A 381 -38.58 2.95 12.71
CA LYS A 381 -39.30 1.79 12.16
C LYS A 381 -38.49 1.12 11.04
N ASP A 382 -37.94 1.88 10.09
CA ASP A 382 -37.04 1.37 9.05
C ASP A 382 -35.82 0.64 9.62
N LEU A 383 -35.21 1.19 10.68
CA LEU A 383 -34.05 0.59 11.36
C LEU A 383 -34.45 -0.68 12.15
N GLN A 384 -35.58 -0.66 12.86
CA GLN A 384 -36.13 -1.83 13.55
C GLN A 384 -36.44 -2.97 12.57
N GLU A 385 -36.89 -2.67 11.35
CA GLU A 385 -37.05 -3.66 10.29
C GLU A 385 -35.73 -4.14 9.68
N GLN A 386 -34.74 -3.27 9.52
CA GLN A 386 -33.47 -3.62 8.87
C GLN A 386 -32.54 -4.44 9.76
N LEU A 387 -32.52 -4.20 11.07
CA LEU A 387 -31.60 -4.88 12.00
C LEU A 387 -31.79 -6.41 12.08
N PRO A 388 -33.00 -6.99 12.21
CA PRO A 388 -33.16 -8.45 12.11
C PRO A 388 -32.80 -8.95 10.71
N LYS A 389 -33.11 -8.20 9.64
CA LYS A 389 -32.68 -8.54 8.26
C LYS A 389 -31.15 -8.49 8.08
N ILE A 390 -30.39 -7.82 8.96
CA ILE A 390 -28.91 -7.85 9.00
C ILE A 390 -28.43 -9.07 9.81
N GLU A 391 -28.98 -9.28 11.01
CA GLU A 391 -28.62 -10.40 11.88
C GLU A 391 -28.92 -11.77 11.23
N ARG A 392 -30.07 -11.92 10.54
CA ARG A 392 -30.41 -13.13 9.76
C ARG A 392 -29.32 -13.45 8.73
N ARG A 393 -28.95 -12.48 7.88
CA ARG A 393 -27.87 -12.63 6.87
C ARG A 393 -26.51 -12.94 7.47
N HIS A 394 -26.19 -12.37 8.63
CA HIS A 394 -24.96 -12.67 9.35
C HIS A 394 -24.93 -14.14 9.84
N LEU A 395 -26.03 -14.61 10.44
CA LEU A 395 -26.16 -15.99 10.89
C LEU A 395 -26.18 -16.99 9.73
N GLU A 396 -26.90 -16.69 8.64
CA GLU A 396 -26.90 -17.45 7.38
C GLU A 396 -25.49 -17.63 6.82
N ALA A 397 -24.69 -16.55 6.79
CA ALA A 397 -23.29 -16.62 6.38
C ALA A 397 -22.43 -17.50 7.32
N CYS A 398 -22.62 -17.38 8.63
CA CYS A 398 -21.93 -18.25 9.60
C CYS A 398 -22.32 -19.73 9.47
N ILE A 399 -23.59 -20.03 9.20
CA ILE A 399 -24.09 -21.39 8.92
C ILE A 399 -23.44 -21.93 7.65
N SER A 400 -23.47 -21.15 6.56
CA SER A 400 -22.86 -21.50 5.28
C SER A 400 -21.35 -21.80 5.41
N GLU A 401 -20.61 -21.06 6.23
CA GLU A 401 -19.19 -21.35 6.50
C GLU A 401 -19.00 -22.70 7.19
N GLN A 402 -19.85 -23.05 8.18
CA GLN A 402 -19.80 -24.35 8.84
C GLN A 402 -20.15 -25.47 7.86
N GLU A 403 -21.22 -25.31 7.07
CA GLU A 403 -21.65 -26.32 6.09
C GLU A 403 -20.63 -26.53 4.98
N ALA A 404 -19.99 -25.46 4.48
CA ALA A 404 -18.88 -25.58 3.55
C ALA A 404 -17.66 -26.27 4.19
N ALA A 405 -17.41 -26.09 5.49
CA ALA A 405 -16.36 -26.83 6.20
C ALA A 405 -16.70 -28.33 6.35
N LEU A 406 -17.98 -28.67 6.61
CA LEU A 406 -18.47 -30.05 6.65
C LEU A 406 -18.43 -30.73 5.27
N ALA A 407 -18.82 -30.02 4.21
CA ALA A 407 -18.77 -30.51 2.84
C ALA A 407 -17.33 -30.79 2.38
N ARG A 408 -16.37 -29.92 2.72
CA ARG A 408 -14.93 -30.15 2.46
C ARG A 408 -14.42 -31.44 3.11
N LYS A 409 -14.84 -31.74 4.35
CA LYS A 409 -14.51 -33.02 5.01
C LYS A 409 -15.08 -34.23 4.27
N ARG A 410 -16.37 -34.22 3.91
CA ARG A 410 -17.02 -35.31 3.14
C ARG A 410 -16.31 -35.58 1.80
N ILE A 411 -15.81 -34.53 1.13
CA ILE A 411 -15.01 -34.65 -0.10
C ILE A 411 -13.64 -35.27 0.20
N MET A 412 -12.94 -34.83 1.25
CA MET A 412 -11.67 -35.43 1.68
C MET A 412 -11.81 -36.93 1.99
N GLU A 413 -12.82 -37.33 2.77
CA GLU A 413 -13.10 -38.74 3.11
C GLU A 413 -13.39 -39.58 1.85
N ARG A 414 -14.18 -39.06 0.90
CA ARG A 414 -14.45 -39.73 -0.38
C ARG A 414 -13.19 -39.89 -1.22
N ASN A 415 -12.34 -38.87 -1.27
CA ASN A 415 -11.08 -38.90 -2.02
C ASN A 415 -10.05 -39.85 -1.38
N GLN A 416 -10.00 -39.94 -0.05
CA GLN A 416 -9.18 -40.91 0.67
C GLN A 416 -9.59 -42.35 0.34
N LYS A 417 -10.90 -42.67 0.39
CA LYS A 417 -11.43 -43.99 0.03
C LYS A 417 -11.16 -44.32 -1.45
N ALA A 418 -11.32 -43.38 -2.36
CA ALA A 418 -10.98 -43.57 -3.77
C ALA A 418 -9.48 -43.82 -3.99
N ALA A 419 -8.61 -43.15 -3.21
CA ALA A 419 -7.16 -43.37 -3.26
C ALA A 419 -6.73 -44.72 -2.65
N GLN A 420 -7.45 -45.21 -1.63
CA GLN A 420 -7.25 -46.56 -1.07
C GLN A 420 -7.59 -47.63 -2.11
N LEU A 421 -8.80 -47.58 -2.69
CA LEU A 421 -9.22 -48.51 -3.76
C LEU A 421 -8.23 -48.49 -4.94
N LYS A 422 -7.75 -47.32 -5.37
CA LYS A 422 -6.75 -47.22 -6.45
C LYS A 422 -5.39 -47.81 -6.06
N LYS A 423 -4.96 -47.73 -4.79
CA LYS A 423 -3.77 -48.44 -4.31
C LYS A 423 -3.97 -49.95 -4.35
N GLU A 424 -5.12 -50.44 -3.88
CA GLU A 424 -5.48 -51.86 -3.89
C GLU A 424 -5.52 -52.43 -5.32
N GLU A 425 -6.14 -51.72 -6.27
CA GLU A 425 -6.11 -52.06 -7.70
C GLU A 425 -4.67 -52.15 -8.25
N THR A 426 -3.80 -51.17 -7.94
CA THR A 426 -2.40 -51.21 -8.38
C THR A 426 -1.59 -52.33 -7.73
N ALA A 427 -1.88 -52.67 -6.47
CA ALA A 427 -1.23 -53.79 -5.79
C ALA A 427 -1.60 -55.14 -6.43
N GLN A 428 -2.88 -55.34 -6.76
CA GLN A 428 -3.35 -56.53 -7.48
C GLN A 428 -2.74 -56.62 -8.89
N LEU A 429 -2.56 -55.48 -9.58
CA LEU A 429 -1.90 -55.45 -10.89
C LEU A 429 -0.40 -55.80 -10.78
N MET A 430 0.28 -55.28 -9.76
CA MET A 430 1.69 -55.60 -9.47
C MET A 430 1.88 -57.08 -9.11
N GLN A 431 0.98 -57.67 -8.32
CA GLN A 431 0.99 -59.11 -8.00
C GLN A 431 0.89 -59.95 -9.27
N ARG A 432 -0.11 -59.68 -10.13
CA ARG A 432 -0.27 -60.38 -11.42
C ARG A 432 0.92 -60.22 -12.37
N TYR A 433 1.64 -59.10 -12.29
CA TYR A 433 2.86 -58.89 -13.07
C TYR A 433 4.04 -59.70 -12.50
N ALA A 434 4.20 -59.76 -11.18
CA ALA A 434 5.21 -60.59 -10.52
C ALA A 434 4.97 -62.09 -10.75
N GLU A 435 3.72 -62.54 -10.68
CA GLU A 435 3.32 -63.93 -11.02
C GLU A 435 3.73 -64.30 -12.45
N LYS A 436 3.45 -63.43 -13.43
CA LYS A 436 3.87 -63.63 -14.82
C LYS A 436 5.38 -63.65 -14.99
N ARG A 437 6.12 -62.73 -14.36
CA ARG A 437 7.59 -62.73 -14.41
C ARG A 437 8.18 -64.00 -13.81
N LEU A 438 7.58 -64.54 -12.75
CA LEU A 438 7.99 -65.81 -12.15
C LEU A 438 7.61 -67.04 -13.01
N GLN A 439 6.61 -66.93 -13.89
CA GLN A 439 6.32 -67.94 -14.93
C GLN A 439 7.35 -67.87 -16.06
N GLU A 440 7.56 -66.68 -16.64
CA GLU A 440 8.57 -66.45 -17.68
C GLU A 440 9.99 -66.85 -17.22
N GLU A 441 10.36 -66.57 -15.96
CA GLU A 441 11.66 -66.97 -15.40
C GLU A 441 11.79 -68.50 -15.28
N LYS A 442 10.71 -69.24 -15.05
CA LYS A 442 10.72 -70.72 -15.07
C LYS A 442 10.90 -71.24 -16.49
N GLU A 443 10.12 -70.73 -17.45
CA GLU A 443 10.25 -71.09 -18.87
C GLU A 443 11.67 -70.83 -19.39
N ILE A 444 12.27 -69.69 -19.00
CA ILE A 444 13.67 -69.37 -19.33
C ILE A 444 14.64 -70.31 -18.61
N LYS A 445 14.43 -70.66 -17.34
CA LYS A 445 15.28 -71.63 -16.61
C LYS A 445 15.23 -73.02 -17.24
N ASP A 446 14.06 -73.49 -17.65
CA ASP A 446 13.88 -74.79 -18.32
C ASP A 446 14.58 -74.79 -19.70
N LEU A 447 14.48 -73.69 -20.46
CA LEU A 447 15.20 -73.53 -21.72
C LEU A 447 16.73 -73.45 -21.53
N VAL A 448 17.19 -72.70 -20.52
CA VAL A 448 18.61 -72.61 -20.16
C VAL A 448 19.15 -73.97 -19.69
N GLN A 449 18.36 -74.75 -18.95
CA GLN A 449 18.73 -76.11 -18.56
C GLN A 449 18.88 -77.03 -19.78
N GLN A 450 17.96 -76.99 -20.74
CA GLN A 450 18.09 -77.74 -22.01
C GLN A 450 19.36 -77.36 -22.79
N VAL A 451 19.65 -76.05 -22.89
CA VAL A 451 20.87 -75.55 -23.53
C VAL A 451 22.12 -75.96 -22.74
N ALA A 452 22.08 -75.93 -21.41
CA ALA A 452 23.17 -76.35 -20.54
C ALA A 452 23.43 -77.87 -20.65
N ASP A 453 22.41 -78.71 -20.78
CA ASP A 453 22.56 -80.14 -21.00
C ASP A 453 23.10 -80.44 -22.41
N GLY A 454 22.68 -79.69 -23.43
CA GLY A 454 23.34 -79.66 -24.74
C GLY A 454 24.82 -79.28 -24.66
N HIS A 455 25.16 -78.28 -23.85
CA HIS A 455 26.55 -77.89 -23.59
C HIS A 455 27.34 -78.92 -22.77
N LYS A 456 26.73 -79.63 -21.82
CA LYS A 456 27.38 -80.76 -21.11
C LYS A 456 27.75 -81.87 -22.09
N ASN A 457 26.85 -82.22 -23.01
CA ASN A 457 27.11 -83.20 -24.08
C ASN A 457 28.25 -82.73 -25.01
N SER A 458 28.23 -81.45 -25.42
CA SER A 458 29.32 -80.86 -26.21
C SER A 458 30.66 -80.80 -25.45
N LYS A 459 30.62 -80.49 -24.15
CA LYS A 459 31.81 -80.42 -23.29
C LYS A 459 32.41 -81.80 -23.05
N ALA A 460 31.60 -82.84 -22.83
CA ALA A 460 32.06 -84.23 -22.75
C ALA A 460 32.72 -84.71 -24.05
N ALA A 461 32.27 -84.23 -25.22
CA ALA A 461 32.97 -84.47 -26.49
C ALA A 461 34.27 -83.67 -26.60
N LYS A 462 34.28 -82.39 -26.20
CA LYS A 462 35.49 -81.55 -26.17
C LYS A 462 36.54 -82.05 -25.18
N GLU A 463 36.16 -82.59 -24.02
CA GLU A 463 37.08 -83.15 -23.03
C GLU A 463 37.75 -84.43 -23.52
N LYS A 464 37.05 -85.27 -24.28
CA LYS A 464 37.67 -86.41 -25.00
C LYS A 464 38.74 -85.92 -25.98
N LEU A 465 38.44 -84.86 -26.75
CA LEU A 465 39.41 -84.23 -27.66
C LEU A 465 40.56 -83.52 -26.92
N GLN A 466 40.28 -82.93 -25.75
CA GLN A 466 41.25 -82.18 -24.96
C GLN A 466 42.22 -83.10 -24.21
N LYS A 467 41.79 -84.29 -23.78
CA LYS A 467 42.69 -85.33 -23.26
C LYS A 467 43.73 -85.75 -24.30
N LEU A 468 43.34 -85.87 -25.57
CA LEU A 468 44.27 -86.11 -26.69
C LEU A 468 45.23 -84.92 -26.88
N LYS A 469 44.73 -83.68 -26.88
CA LYS A 469 45.59 -82.48 -26.99
C LYS A 469 46.49 -82.25 -25.78
N GLN A 470 46.10 -82.70 -24.58
CA GLN A 470 46.90 -82.56 -23.37
C GLN A 470 48.08 -83.54 -23.31
N SER A 471 48.07 -84.65 -24.07
CA SER A 471 49.31 -85.42 -24.25
C SER A 471 50.30 -84.61 -25.09
N ILE A 472 49.83 -84.07 -26.23
CA ILE A 472 50.64 -83.29 -27.18
C ILE A 472 51.20 -81.99 -26.56
N VAL A 473 50.41 -81.29 -25.75
CA VAL A 473 50.86 -80.02 -25.13
C VAL A 473 51.92 -80.25 -24.04
N LYS A 474 51.91 -81.40 -23.35
CA LYS A 474 52.94 -81.70 -22.34
C LYS A 474 54.34 -81.82 -22.95
N GLU A 475 54.43 -82.55 -24.06
CA GLU A 475 55.65 -82.70 -24.89
C GLU A 475 56.23 -81.36 -25.38
N VAL A 476 55.42 -80.29 -25.41
CA VAL A 476 55.81 -78.93 -25.84
C VAL A 476 56.04 -77.99 -24.66
N SER A 477 55.30 -78.11 -23.55
CA SER A 477 55.45 -77.21 -22.39
C SER A 477 56.80 -77.38 -21.67
N GLU A 478 57.35 -78.60 -21.69
CA GLU A 478 58.68 -78.92 -21.15
C GLU A 478 59.81 -78.20 -21.92
N GLN A 479 59.55 -77.72 -23.14
CA GLN A 479 60.51 -77.01 -23.98
C GLN A 479 60.56 -75.50 -23.72
N ASN A 480 59.62 -74.94 -22.94
CA ASN A 480 59.35 -73.49 -22.92
C ASN A 480 59.53 -72.83 -21.54
N GLN A 481 59.60 -73.61 -20.45
CA GLN A 481 59.81 -73.07 -19.09
C GLN A 481 61.24 -72.56 -18.87
N GLU A 482 62.21 -73.00 -19.67
CA GLU A 482 63.62 -72.62 -19.59
C GLU A 482 63.89 -71.13 -19.86
N LEU A 483 62.99 -70.45 -20.60
CA LEU A 483 63.22 -69.10 -21.13
C LEU A 483 62.75 -67.95 -20.22
N LEU A 484 61.70 -68.13 -19.42
CA LEU A 484 61.03 -67.01 -18.73
C LEU A 484 61.82 -66.45 -17.54
N ARG A 485 62.77 -67.22 -17.00
CA ARG A 485 63.44 -66.94 -15.72
C ARG A 485 64.42 -65.75 -15.73
N GLN A 486 64.66 -65.14 -16.89
CA GLN A 486 65.78 -64.22 -17.12
C GLN A 486 65.42 -62.71 -17.09
N ALA A 487 64.16 -62.34 -16.80
CA ALA A 487 63.62 -61.04 -17.23
C ALA A 487 62.98 -60.12 -16.16
N LEU A 488 63.07 -60.41 -14.85
CA LEU A 488 62.25 -59.71 -13.82
C LEU A 488 63.00 -58.86 -12.78
N GLU A 489 64.34 -58.85 -12.73
CA GLU A 489 65.08 -58.19 -11.63
C GLU A 489 65.31 -56.67 -11.78
N GLU A 490 64.99 -56.05 -12.92
CA GLU A 490 65.53 -54.72 -13.28
C GLU A 490 64.69 -53.48 -12.88
N ALA A 491 63.44 -53.61 -12.43
CA ALA A 491 62.44 -52.55 -12.65
C ALA A 491 62.08 -51.57 -11.49
N GLU A 492 62.34 -51.87 -10.21
CA GLU A 492 61.56 -51.24 -9.10
C GLU A 492 62.18 -49.98 -8.41
N ALA A 493 63.31 -49.44 -8.86
CA ALA A 493 64.20 -48.66 -7.99
C ALA A 493 63.86 -47.17 -7.68
N GLU A 494 63.08 -46.44 -8.49
CA GLU A 494 63.31 -44.97 -8.62
C GLU A 494 62.38 -43.97 -7.86
N MET A 495 61.13 -44.34 -7.52
CA MET A 495 60.02 -43.35 -7.50
C MET A 495 59.76 -42.48 -6.23
N SER A 496 60.69 -42.38 -5.26
CA SER A 496 60.28 -42.18 -3.84
C SER A 496 60.79 -40.92 -3.07
N ARG A 497 60.90 -39.71 -3.65
CA ARG A 497 61.50 -38.53 -2.92
C ARG A 497 60.81 -37.13 -3.02
N LYS A 498 59.63 -37.02 -3.65
CA LYS A 498 58.86 -35.77 -3.95
C LYS A 498 58.29 -34.87 -2.82
N PHE A 499 59.02 -34.47 -1.76
CA PHE A 499 58.51 -33.52 -0.71
C PHE A 499 57.93 -32.20 -1.32
N GLU A 500 56.87 -31.53 -0.84
CA GLU A 500 56.34 -31.22 0.51
C GLU A 500 57.06 -30.03 1.22
N VAL A 501 56.56 -28.80 0.98
CA VAL A 501 56.97 -27.52 1.64
C VAL A 501 55.78 -26.52 1.64
N ILE A 502 55.87 -25.44 2.45
CA ILE A 502 55.09 -24.17 2.45
C ILE A 502 53.76 -24.13 3.27
N ARG A 503 53.79 -23.37 4.38
CA ARG A 503 52.67 -22.78 5.18
C ARG A 503 53.16 -21.48 5.90
N GLU A 504 52.26 -20.67 6.52
CA GLU A 504 52.44 -19.63 7.61
C GLU A 504 52.15 -18.10 7.32
N ILE A 505 52.04 -17.28 8.43
CA ILE A 505 52.17 -15.78 8.61
C ILE A 505 50.90 -14.84 8.82
N HIS A 506 50.94 -13.84 9.77
CA HIS A 506 49.86 -12.99 10.43
C HIS A 506 50.39 -11.58 10.97
N CYS A 507 49.75 -10.52 11.61
CA CYS A 507 48.41 -9.81 11.77
C CYS A 507 48.51 -8.48 12.68
N ILE A 508 47.40 -7.77 13.10
CA ILE A 508 47.22 -6.72 14.23
C ILE A 508 47.55 -5.19 13.93
N GLU A 509 47.08 -4.01 14.49
CA GLU A 509 45.93 -3.31 15.23
C GLU A 509 46.18 -1.72 15.21
N SER A 510 45.60 -0.65 15.86
CA SER A 510 44.66 -0.31 17.01
C SER A 510 43.97 1.14 16.94
N LEU A 511 43.60 1.87 18.05
CA LEU A 511 42.54 2.97 18.12
C LEU A 511 42.73 4.27 19.05
N PRO A 512 41.92 5.39 18.97
CA PRO A 512 42.16 6.76 19.60
C PRO A 512 41.03 7.47 20.49
N ARG A 513 41.21 8.70 21.09
CA ARG A 513 40.28 9.43 22.08
C ARG A 513 40.52 10.96 22.51
N MET A 514 39.46 11.77 22.93
CA MET A 514 39.30 12.88 24.02
C MET A 514 39.06 14.48 23.89
N LYS A 515 39.02 15.37 24.98
CA LYS A 515 38.28 16.74 25.23
C LYS A 515 38.98 17.82 26.21
N PHE A 516 38.63 19.07 26.74
CA PHE A 516 37.50 20.11 27.05
C PHE A 516 38.02 21.66 27.13
N LYS A 517 37.60 22.84 27.78
CA LYS A 517 36.66 23.49 28.85
C LYS A 517 36.50 25.12 28.76
N LYS A 518 35.88 25.93 29.73
CA LYS A 518 35.65 27.48 29.80
C LYS A 518 35.47 28.22 31.23
N PHE A 519 35.34 29.60 31.36
CA PHE A 519 35.07 30.49 32.59
C PHE A 519 34.42 31.93 32.33
N ASP A 520 34.16 32.84 33.34
CA ASP A 520 33.41 34.17 33.30
C ASP A 520 33.65 35.19 34.52
N ASP A 521 33.20 36.48 34.49
CA ASP A 521 33.51 37.63 35.43
C ASP A 521 32.32 38.46 36.04
N THR A 522 32.53 39.20 37.16
CA THR A 522 31.64 40.30 37.64
C THR A 522 32.35 41.41 38.47
N ASP A 523 32.45 42.65 37.96
CA ASP A 523 32.81 43.85 38.76
C ASP A 523 32.29 45.16 38.11
N THR A 524 32.22 46.27 38.85
CA THR A 524 31.73 47.58 38.35
C THR A 524 32.81 48.65 38.23
N VAL A 525 32.73 49.48 37.19
CA VAL A 525 33.81 50.36 36.72
C VAL A 525 33.49 51.85 36.98
N GLY A 526 34.33 52.55 37.74
CA GLY A 526 34.16 53.98 38.07
C GLY A 526 34.86 54.91 37.05
N HIS A 527 34.18 55.96 36.59
CA HIS A 527 34.59 56.78 35.43
C HIS A 527 34.38 58.31 35.60
N GLU A 528 34.42 58.81 36.83
CA GLU A 528 34.67 60.22 37.23
C GLU A 528 33.93 61.32 36.43
N LEU A 529 32.65 61.11 36.11
CA LEU A 529 31.86 62.10 35.37
C LEU A 529 31.23 63.14 36.32
N LEU A 530 31.20 64.42 35.91
CA LEU A 530 30.64 65.56 36.68
C LEU A 530 29.12 65.49 36.98
N GLY A 531 28.46 64.37 36.67
CA GLY A 531 27.09 64.04 37.05
C GLY A 531 26.96 62.90 38.07
N GLU A 532 28.07 62.36 38.59
CA GLU A 532 28.10 61.28 39.58
C GLU A 532 27.67 61.75 40.98
N MET A 533 26.41 62.16 41.12
CA MET A 533 25.72 62.03 42.41
C MET A 533 25.82 60.57 42.84
N SER A 534 26.31 60.32 44.04
CA SER A 534 26.46 58.94 44.52
C SER A 534 25.11 58.18 44.48
N LEU A 535 25.18 56.85 44.47
CA LEU A 535 24.00 55.98 44.60
C LEU A 535 23.20 56.27 45.90
N TYR A 536 23.74 57.08 46.83
CA TYR A 536 23.04 57.59 47.99
C TYR A 536 22.27 58.90 47.73
N GLU A 537 22.92 59.99 47.31
CA GLU A 537 22.28 61.32 47.18
C GLU A 537 21.09 61.34 46.22
N THR A 538 21.17 60.53 45.15
CA THR A 538 20.09 60.33 44.18
C THR A 538 18.76 59.92 44.85
N LYS A 539 18.79 59.32 46.05
CA LYS A 539 17.62 58.79 46.77
C LYS A 539 16.73 59.86 47.42
N GLU A 540 17.28 60.98 47.90
CA GLU A 540 16.49 61.97 48.67
C GLU A 540 15.65 62.91 47.78
N ARG A 541 16.22 63.44 46.70
CA ARG A 541 15.43 64.25 45.73
C ARG A 541 14.33 63.41 45.08
N LEU A 542 14.56 62.10 44.92
CA LEU A 542 13.54 61.13 44.54
C LEU A 542 12.43 60.96 45.60
N ALA A 543 12.66 61.23 46.89
CA ALA A 543 11.67 61.02 47.95
C ALA A 543 10.53 62.06 47.91
N HIS A 544 10.83 63.35 47.84
CA HIS A 544 9.78 64.38 47.79
C HIS A 544 8.89 64.30 46.54
N LEU A 545 9.48 63.97 45.38
CA LEU A 545 8.72 63.76 44.15
C LEU A 545 7.78 62.54 44.24
N LYS A 546 8.22 61.44 44.88
CA LYS A 546 7.35 60.26 45.15
C LYS A 546 6.13 60.65 45.97
N ASN A 547 6.25 61.48 46.99
CA ASN A 547 5.14 61.78 47.92
C ASN A 547 3.98 62.54 47.23
N LYS A 548 4.27 63.56 46.40
CA LYS A 548 3.22 64.20 45.59
C LYS A 548 2.61 63.23 44.57
N GLN A 549 3.46 62.40 43.95
CA GLN A 549 3.02 61.39 42.99
C GLN A 549 2.11 60.31 43.63
N GLN A 550 2.31 59.99 44.91
CA GLN A 550 1.48 59.03 45.66
C GLN A 550 0.04 59.54 45.85
N ALA A 551 -0.15 60.79 46.29
CA ALA A 551 -1.50 61.35 46.51
C ALA A 551 -2.33 61.36 45.21
N GLU A 552 -1.74 61.79 44.09
CA GLU A 552 -2.41 61.73 42.79
C GLU A 552 -2.66 60.28 42.31
N GLN A 553 -1.79 59.33 42.68
CA GLN A 553 -2.04 57.92 42.42
C GLN A 553 -3.19 57.37 43.28
N GLU A 554 -3.41 57.87 44.49
CA GLU A 554 -4.44 57.35 45.40
C GLU A 554 -5.86 57.68 44.93
N GLU A 555 -6.15 58.91 44.50
CA GLU A 555 -7.45 59.22 43.89
C GLU A 555 -7.67 58.43 42.59
N LYS A 556 -6.64 58.30 41.75
CA LYS A 556 -6.68 57.46 40.55
C LYS A 556 -6.94 55.98 40.91
N ARG A 557 -6.33 55.46 41.99
CA ARG A 557 -6.56 54.09 42.50
C ARG A 557 -7.99 53.91 43.01
N LYS A 558 -8.60 54.89 43.69
CA LYS A 558 -10.01 54.82 44.16
C LYS A 558 -10.99 54.68 42.99
N LEU A 559 -10.93 55.58 42.01
CA LEU A 559 -11.78 55.53 40.82
C LEU A 559 -11.63 54.22 40.05
N ILE A 560 -10.38 53.78 39.82
CA ILE A 560 -10.06 52.50 39.18
C ILE A 560 -10.59 51.30 39.99
N LEU A 561 -10.67 51.40 41.32
CA LEU A 561 -11.17 50.33 42.19
C LEU A 561 -12.70 50.25 42.15
N GLU A 562 -13.42 51.37 42.18
CA GLU A 562 -14.87 51.41 41.98
C GLU A 562 -15.28 50.89 40.60
N GLU A 563 -14.60 51.29 39.54
CA GLU A 563 -14.90 50.82 38.20
C GLU A 563 -14.66 49.32 38.08
N LYS A 564 -13.56 48.81 38.65
CA LYS A 564 -13.29 47.36 38.75
C LYS A 564 -14.35 46.61 39.56
N GLN A 565 -14.95 47.22 40.59
CA GLN A 565 -16.07 46.61 41.32
C GLN A 565 -17.33 46.52 40.46
N LYS A 566 -17.71 47.61 39.78
CA LYS A 566 -18.87 47.66 38.87
C LYS A 566 -18.71 46.67 37.71
N GLN A 567 -17.54 46.65 37.06
CA GLN A 567 -17.21 45.67 36.02
C GLN A 567 -17.24 44.22 36.54
N LYS A 568 -16.79 43.97 37.79
CA LYS A 568 -16.84 42.63 38.41
C LYS A 568 -18.28 42.18 38.70
N GLN A 569 -19.16 43.07 39.15
CA GLN A 569 -20.58 42.76 39.42
C GLN A 569 -21.30 42.32 38.14
N GLN A 570 -21.23 43.14 37.09
CA GLN A 570 -21.78 42.81 35.76
C GLN A 570 -21.24 41.48 35.21
N LEU A 571 -19.96 41.19 35.46
CA LEU A 571 -19.33 39.95 35.01
C LEU A 571 -19.82 38.71 35.78
N MET A 572 -20.18 38.84 37.06
CA MET A 572 -20.80 37.77 37.85
C MET A 572 -22.22 37.49 37.35
N GLU A 573 -23.06 38.51 37.20
CA GLU A 573 -24.44 38.38 36.68
C GLU A 573 -24.48 37.63 35.33
N LYS A 574 -23.57 37.99 34.43
CA LYS A 574 -23.40 37.32 33.13
C LYS A 574 -22.95 35.87 33.27
N LEU A 575 -22.03 35.59 34.19
CA LEU A 575 -21.53 34.24 34.47
C LEU A 575 -22.62 33.35 35.07
N ASP A 576 -23.46 33.88 35.95
CA ASP A 576 -24.56 33.14 36.58
C ASP A 576 -25.67 32.82 35.57
N ALA A 577 -26.01 33.74 34.67
CA ALA A 577 -26.90 33.47 33.54
C ALA A 577 -26.35 32.37 32.60
N ILE A 578 -25.04 32.42 32.28
CA ILE A 578 -24.36 31.37 31.50
C ILE A 578 -24.40 30.02 32.23
N ASN A 579 -24.20 30.00 33.55
CA ASN A 579 -24.21 28.78 34.36
C ASN A 579 -25.61 28.14 34.40
N PHE A 580 -26.66 28.95 34.56
CA PHE A 580 -28.05 28.49 34.55
C PHE A 580 -28.43 27.85 33.20
N HIS A 581 -28.13 28.52 32.08
CA HIS A 581 -28.37 27.91 30.76
C HIS A 581 -27.52 26.65 30.54
N SER A 582 -26.27 26.64 31.01
CA SER A 582 -25.38 25.47 30.91
C SER A 582 -25.89 24.26 31.70
N SER A 583 -26.53 24.45 32.86
CA SER A 583 -27.10 23.35 33.65
C SER A 583 -28.37 22.78 33.02
N VAL A 584 -29.24 23.63 32.46
CA VAL A 584 -30.42 23.20 31.68
C VAL A 584 -30.00 22.37 30.45
N LEU A 585 -28.99 22.83 29.68
CA LEU A 585 -28.45 22.05 28.57
C LEU A 585 -27.79 20.73 29.02
N ALA A 586 -27.10 20.71 30.16
CA ALA A 586 -26.53 19.49 30.73
C ALA A 586 -27.62 18.47 31.13
N GLN A 587 -28.72 18.92 31.74
CA GLN A 587 -29.87 18.07 32.06
C GLN A 587 -30.54 17.52 30.78
N ALA A 588 -30.84 18.37 29.80
CA ALA A 588 -31.44 17.96 28.53
C ALA A 588 -30.55 16.99 27.73
N THR A 589 -29.23 17.12 27.81
CA THR A 589 -28.29 16.17 27.17
C THR A 589 -28.06 14.89 27.97
N ALA A 590 -28.27 14.89 29.28
CA ALA A 590 -28.32 13.68 30.09
C ALA A 590 -29.56 12.84 29.75
N ILE A 591 -30.75 13.46 29.75
CA ILE A 591 -32.02 12.80 29.39
C ILE A 591 -31.92 12.17 27.99
N ARG A 592 -31.52 12.94 26.98
CA ARG A 592 -31.29 12.46 25.61
C ARG A 592 -30.25 11.35 25.48
N LYS A 593 -29.35 11.19 26.45
CA LYS A 593 -28.35 10.13 26.50
C LYS A 593 -28.89 8.86 27.15
N GLU A 594 -29.90 8.97 27.99
CA GLU A 594 -30.59 7.85 28.64
C GLU A 594 -31.69 7.29 27.75
N GLU A 595 -32.48 8.16 27.09
CA GLU A 595 -33.38 7.80 25.98
C GLU A 595 -32.64 6.92 24.94
N ARG A 596 -31.50 7.40 24.42
CA ARG A 596 -30.67 6.69 23.43
C ARG A 596 -29.96 5.42 23.94
N LYS A 597 -30.01 5.12 25.24
CA LYS A 597 -29.60 3.81 25.78
C LYS A 597 -30.80 2.87 25.77
N ALA A 598 -31.91 3.28 26.38
CA ALA A 598 -33.14 2.51 26.44
C ALA A 598 -33.62 2.11 25.03
N GLU A 599 -33.59 3.04 24.08
CA GLU A 599 -33.88 2.80 22.65
C GLU A 599 -33.03 1.65 22.07
N LYS A 600 -31.72 1.63 22.35
CA LYS A 600 -30.80 0.59 21.87
C LYS A 600 -30.99 -0.75 22.57
N GLU A 601 -31.26 -0.72 23.87
CA GLU A 601 -31.52 -1.90 24.69
C GLU A 601 -32.84 -2.57 24.26
N LEU A 602 -33.88 -1.79 23.99
CA LEU A 602 -35.15 -2.25 23.39
C LEU A 602 -34.94 -2.83 21.98
N ILE A 603 -34.22 -2.12 21.11
CA ILE A 603 -33.87 -2.62 19.76
C ILE A 603 -33.10 -3.95 19.83
N GLN A 604 -32.15 -4.09 20.76
CA GLN A 604 -31.41 -5.32 20.95
C GLN A 604 -32.30 -6.46 21.47
N GLN A 605 -33.29 -6.17 22.33
CA GLN A 605 -34.30 -7.15 22.77
C GLN A 605 -35.20 -7.60 21.62
N VAL A 606 -35.70 -6.69 20.78
CA VAL A 606 -36.52 -7.04 19.60
C VAL A 606 -35.76 -7.97 18.65
N VAL A 607 -34.51 -7.64 18.30
CA VAL A 607 -33.67 -8.50 17.44
C VAL A 607 -33.31 -9.84 18.10
N ALA A 608 -33.35 -9.93 19.43
CA ALA A 608 -33.14 -11.18 20.16
C ALA A 608 -34.42 -12.05 20.28
N GLN A 609 -35.61 -11.44 20.25
CA GLN A 609 -36.91 -12.13 20.30
C GLN A 609 -37.38 -12.63 18.92
N ASP A 610 -36.85 -12.05 17.83
CA ASP A 610 -37.20 -12.38 16.45
C ASP A 610 -37.04 -13.89 16.15
N GLU A 611 -38.15 -14.61 15.97
CA GLU A 611 -38.20 -16.09 15.97
C GLU A 611 -37.23 -16.73 14.97
N THR A 612 -37.11 -16.13 13.78
CA THR A 612 -36.22 -16.60 12.72
C THR A 612 -34.73 -16.44 13.09
N VAL A 613 -34.37 -15.38 13.82
CA VAL A 613 -33.01 -15.17 14.34
C VAL A 613 -32.69 -16.21 15.42
N LEU A 614 -33.66 -16.56 16.27
CA LEU A 614 -33.53 -17.65 17.24
C LEU A 614 -33.35 -19.02 16.56
N ALA A 615 -34.14 -19.31 15.53
CA ALA A 615 -34.02 -20.54 14.74
C ALA A 615 -32.64 -20.64 14.04
N LEU A 616 -32.18 -19.56 13.40
CA LEU A 616 -30.84 -19.50 12.79
C LEU A 616 -29.72 -19.66 13.83
N LYS A 617 -29.84 -19.06 15.02
CA LYS A 617 -28.88 -19.25 16.13
C LYS A 617 -28.83 -20.72 16.58
N LYS A 618 -29.97 -21.42 16.66
CA LYS A 618 -30.05 -22.85 16.97
C LYS A 618 -29.37 -23.71 15.90
N MET A 619 -29.69 -23.50 14.62
CA MET A 619 -29.04 -24.23 13.51
C MET A 619 -27.53 -23.98 13.47
N LEU A 620 -27.08 -22.75 13.68
CA LEU A 620 -25.65 -22.40 13.72
C LEU A 620 -24.91 -23.20 14.81
N GLU A 621 -25.51 -23.37 15.99
CA GLU A 621 -24.91 -24.16 17.05
C GLU A 621 -24.93 -25.68 16.75
N GLU A 622 -25.99 -26.19 16.15
CA GLU A 622 -26.07 -27.58 15.67
C GLU A 622 -24.95 -27.88 14.65
N LYS A 623 -24.70 -26.98 13.68
CA LYS A 623 -23.61 -27.14 12.69
C LYS A 623 -22.22 -27.01 13.32
N LYS A 624 -22.04 -26.17 14.36
CA LYS A 624 -20.79 -26.17 15.15
C LYS A 624 -20.59 -27.50 15.86
N GLN A 625 -21.64 -28.07 16.47
CA GLN A 625 -21.56 -29.36 17.16
C GLN A 625 -21.28 -30.52 16.18
N GLU A 626 -21.87 -30.53 14.98
CA GLU A 626 -21.48 -31.46 13.90
C GLU A 626 -19.99 -31.35 13.57
N ARG A 627 -19.49 -30.11 13.37
CA ARG A 627 -18.07 -29.84 13.07
C ARG A 627 -17.13 -30.24 14.22
N GLN A 628 -17.56 -30.09 15.48
CA GLN A 628 -16.81 -30.55 16.65
C GLN A 628 -16.79 -32.08 16.75
N LYS A 629 -17.93 -32.76 16.56
CA LYS A 629 -18.02 -34.23 16.54
C LYS A 629 -17.09 -34.82 15.47
N LEU A 630 -17.09 -34.26 14.25
CA LEU A 630 -16.17 -34.69 13.19
C LEU A 630 -14.68 -34.37 13.46
N LYS A 631 -14.35 -33.42 14.33
CA LYS A 631 -12.96 -33.21 14.80
C LYS A 631 -12.58 -34.25 15.85
N GLN A 632 -13.51 -34.60 16.75
CA GLN A 632 -13.28 -35.60 17.79
C GLN A 632 -13.10 -37.01 17.21
N THR A 633 -13.82 -37.37 16.14
CA THR A 633 -13.59 -38.62 15.40
C THR A 633 -12.23 -38.64 14.72
N GLU A 634 -11.81 -37.56 14.07
CA GLU A 634 -10.45 -37.44 13.49
C GLU A 634 -9.35 -37.62 14.54
N SER A 635 -9.48 -36.99 15.73
CA SER A 635 -8.50 -37.16 16.80
C SER A 635 -8.48 -38.57 17.39
N LYS A 636 -9.62 -39.28 17.41
CA LYS A 636 -9.69 -40.69 17.85
C LYS A 636 -9.14 -41.66 16.81
N VAL A 637 -9.34 -41.41 15.51
CA VAL A 637 -8.74 -42.21 14.43
C VAL A 637 -7.22 -41.99 14.34
N LYS A 638 -6.71 -40.86 14.84
CA LYS A 638 -5.27 -40.56 14.96
C LYS A 638 -4.61 -41.04 16.27
N ALA A 639 -5.35 -41.65 17.19
CA ALA A 639 -4.82 -42.21 18.43
C ALA A 639 -5.52 -43.56 18.69
N PRO A 640 -4.90 -44.67 18.26
CA PRO A 640 -3.68 -45.11 18.96
C PRO A 640 -2.57 -45.66 18.05
N GLU A 641 -1.39 -45.01 18.04
CA GLU A 641 -0.13 -45.65 17.59
C GLU A 641 1.12 -45.14 18.35
N GLU A 642 0.95 -44.42 19.48
CA GLU A 642 2.04 -43.83 20.29
C GLU A 642 2.17 -44.42 21.71
N THR A 643 1.99 -45.74 21.87
CA THR A 643 2.48 -46.48 23.06
C THR A 643 3.00 -47.87 22.64
N GLY A 644 4.18 -47.91 22.03
CA GLY A 644 4.76 -49.16 21.51
C GLY A 644 6.22 -48.99 21.05
N GLY A 645 7.14 -48.79 22.00
CA GLY A 645 8.55 -48.61 21.71
C GLY A 645 9.23 -49.89 21.21
N HIS A 646 9.30 -50.09 19.90
CA HIS A 646 10.14 -51.11 19.26
C HIS A 646 10.82 -50.58 17.99
N THR A 647 11.83 -49.74 18.19
CA THR A 647 12.73 -49.26 17.14
C THR A 647 13.77 -50.32 16.78
N GLY A 648 13.76 -50.77 15.53
CA GLY A 648 14.91 -51.46 14.91
C GLY A 648 14.89 -52.99 14.98
N THR A 649 14.37 -53.62 13.92
CA THR A 649 14.73 -55.02 13.58
C THR A 649 14.50 -55.30 12.09
N HIS A 650 13.38 -54.84 11.53
CA HIS A 650 13.03 -55.11 10.12
C HIS A 650 13.98 -54.51 9.06
N SER A 651 14.77 -53.48 9.39
CA SER A 651 15.73 -52.89 8.45
C SER A 651 17.04 -53.68 8.33
N GLN A 652 17.39 -54.51 9.32
CA GLN A 652 18.63 -55.30 9.25
C GLN A 652 18.45 -56.53 8.38
N ALA A 653 17.34 -57.28 8.54
CA ALA A 653 17.07 -58.49 7.77
C ALA A 653 17.05 -58.28 6.24
N SER A 654 16.68 -57.09 5.76
CA SER A 654 16.79 -56.75 4.33
C SER A 654 18.22 -56.40 3.91
N VAL A 655 18.99 -55.73 4.77
CA VAL A 655 20.38 -55.32 4.46
C VAL A 655 21.31 -56.54 4.46
N THR A 656 21.19 -57.42 5.46
CA THR A 656 21.97 -58.68 5.50
C THR A 656 21.68 -59.56 4.28
N SER A 657 20.43 -59.59 3.80
CA SER A 657 20.06 -60.30 2.56
C SER A 657 20.68 -59.71 1.29
N TRP A 658 21.06 -58.42 1.29
CA TRP A 658 21.83 -57.82 0.19
C TRP A 658 23.33 -58.06 0.37
N GLU A 659 23.86 -57.97 1.59
CA GLU A 659 25.28 -58.24 1.90
C GLU A 659 25.63 -59.73 1.62
N GLU A 660 24.73 -60.67 1.90
CA GLU A 660 24.88 -62.09 1.53
C GLU A 660 24.82 -62.31 0.00
N LEU A 661 24.04 -61.50 -0.73
CA LEU A 661 24.00 -61.49 -2.19
C LEU A 661 25.30 -60.92 -2.79
N GLU A 662 25.81 -59.81 -2.26
CA GLU A 662 27.09 -59.23 -2.70
C GLU A 662 28.27 -60.15 -2.34
N GLN A 663 28.27 -60.80 -1.17
CA GLN A 663 29.30 -61.78 -0.83
C GLN A 663 29.24 -63.05 -1.68
N SER A 664 28.04 -63.56 -2.02
CA SER A 664 27.91 -64.72 -2.90
C SER A 664 28.23 -64.40 -4.36
N LEU A 665 27.92 -63.19 -4.83
CA LEU A 665 28.39 -62.68 -6.13
C LEU A 665 29.92 -62.48 -6.14
N SER A 666 30.51 -61.95 -5.08
CA SER A 666 31.97 -61.79 -4.96
C SER A 666 32.69 -63.14 -5.02
N ARG A 667 32.21 -64.13 -4.24
CA ARG A 667 32.72 -65.51 -4.29
C ARG A 667 32.51 -66.17 -5.66
N LEU A 668 31.45 -65.82 -6.39
CA LEU A 668 31.26 -66.29 -7.78
C LEU A 668 32.30 -65.66 -8.72
N VAL A 669 32.57 -64.35 -8.60
CA VAL A 669 33.61 -63.68 -9.40
C VAL A 669 34.99 -64.27 -9.12
N GLU A 670 35.35 -64.50 -7.85
CA GLU A 670 36.60 -65.15 -7.43
C GLU A 670 36.74 -66.60 -7.91
N ASN A 671 35.65 -67.27 -8.27
CA ASN A 671 35.67 -68.63 -8.85
C ASN A 671 35.67 -68.63 -10.39
N PHE A 672 35.65 -67.46 -11.04
CA PHE A 672 35.71 -67.30 -12.50
C PHE A 672 36.87 -66.42 -12.99
N SER A 673 37.75 -65.98 -12.08
CA SER A 673 39.05 -65.35 -12.34
C SER A 673 40.19 -66.36 -12.22
#